data_AF-A0A416UWR9-F1
#
_entry.id   AF-A0A416UWR9-F1
#
_cell.length_a   1.000
_cell.length_b   1.000
_cell.length_c   1.000
_cell.angle_alpha   90.00
_cell.angle_beta   90.00
_cell.angle_gamma   90.00
#
_symmetry.space_group_name_H-M   'P 1'
#
loop_
_entity.id
_entity.type
_entity.pdbx_description
1 polymer ?
#
loop_
_entity_poly.entity_id
_entity_poly.type
_entity_poly.pdbx_seq_one_letter_code
_entity_poly.pdbx_strand_id
1 'polypeptide(L)'
;MKMTNIMKANISTYPTALRLLATLFFFLLFTLPAAGEEGDGSKSTIENKDGGDGTKGNPILIATAKELAYFAQQVNDGGTNLSYGTNEEIDKSGEQNYKGGFSGYYFALSDDIDLAGREWTPIGTGNEFCGHFDGQGHVVKGLKVDMSNGSGHIYAGLFGCIYDGTIQNLGVELSDDGIKAGSTGGVVYAGGIVGKITGSGAAATIRNCYVTGSGGVTITEYSRGGSAYAGGIAGLANKLSGGSVTLTHCYATVAVAGLIYTGGIVGELEDGTLSFTYATGTVTGENGSAGGICGYSYEGSLTNNLALNKKVSGYSSSSGRVLGWNSSSSTTLGSNYANPDMLVNGQLTDGTAADSNSGAATYSDKFKDDLIGTTSPETAWNTVWIWTDGQLPQLKMITDEDENGTPTGYSNNAFGSQPSISVGDYLPHAPWADCAATSIANSGDGTKGDPILIASGAELAYLAQQVNNNGKLKVGGDSGSEIDNTNGFSDKYFALSATIDLAGGEWTPIGVQGCPFSGHFDGKGHTVSGLKQAINTEGSFDGWTFVGLFGYVEDGTLQNLGVELADAGIVVSVNQGYVLAGGIAGRIAASDGKTVILRNCYVIGKGGVRVIGAGGNAYAGGIIGNAINYGGIVWITHCYTLVDVEVTGTGDSYAGGIAGNAVEELSYTYATGKVEAKGGGYLIAGGICGSSPSNLSNNLALNGEIIGSGIYSGRVSGLGSGSGSNYASTQTKVNGSPVHNNNPSYTNGADTWLDTFENDLKGVSDEAKAAWNAAWTWPDGKLPQLKMVTDEDTDGNPTYGDWTPGIQPLIDAAGLLPARPKLYIVQPAKGGKLQVFDEATGLDILDGYAVTPGIPLSLGAAAANNYRFDGFFSGTTADDVTTPVSGTTIPMPAADLWLSARFTYVAPPPPPTVYHTVTLPAVEGAVTNPRPGSYTIEAGRTFRFYLTLDTAYSESQPVVTTDRGETLTARSSDGAYLLKNVLGDVEIYIDGLYPNLPVANESITDPHAADRSALPRIWTEPSALCILLPDGFLAGVNASAIPIRILSLDGRLVDIFKAAPGLNRRQLPTGVYIVWIGDIVRKVVVRN
;
A
#
# COMPACT_ATOMS: atom_id res chain seq x y z
N MET A 1 25.65 21.94 7.33
CA MET A 1 25.48 22.72 6.08
C MET A 1 24.44 21.98 5.23
N LYS A 2 23.26 22.60 5.04
CA LYS A 2 22.13 22.30 4.10
C LYS A 2 21.58 20.86 4.03
N MET A 3 20.37 20.64 4.58
CA MET A 3 19.08 20.39 3.85
C MET A 3 19.14 19.12 2.97
N THR A 4 18.32 18.08 3.18
CA THR A 4 16.89 18.01 2.79
C THR A 4 16.25 16.67 3.29
N ASN A 5 15.02 16.74 3.84
CA ASN A 5 13.89 15.77 3.94
C ASN A 5 14.09 14.31 4.42
N ILE A 6 13.16 13.62 5.10
CA ILE A 6 11.93 13.85 5.90
C ILE A 6 11.74 12.50 6.62
N MET A 7 11.58 12.50 7.96
CA MET A 7 11.20 11.32 8.74
C MET A 7 9.68 11.29 8.98
N LYS A 8 9.14 10.07 8.97
CA LYS A 8 7.77 9.69 9.34
C LYS A 8 7.48 9.89 10.83
N ALA A 9 6.19 10.12 11.09
CA ALA A 9 5.38 9.72 12.25
C ALA A 9 5.51 10.47 13.59
N ASN A 10 4.49 11.27 13.92
CA ASN A 10 3.43 10.92 14.90
C ASN A 10 2.72 12.20 15.39
N ILE A 11 1.45 12.41 14.97
CA ILE A 11 0.54 13.32 15.69
C ILE A 11 -0.81 12.59 15.83
N SER A 12 -0.80 11.60 16.72
CA SER A 12 -1.99 11.13 17.44
C SER A 12 -2.04 11.97 18.72
N THR A 13 -2.70 13.13 18.65
CA THR A 13 -3.32 13.91 19.74
C THR A 13 -3.65 15.31 19.20
N TYR A 14 -4.85 15.82 19.50
CA TYR A 14 -5.45 17.12 19.12
C TYR A 14 -6.28 17.18 17.80
N PRO A 15 -7.57 16.77 17.82
CA PRO A 15 -8.48 16.89 16.68
C PRO A 15 -9.11 18.30 16.49
N THR A 16 -8.84 19.26 17.37
CA THR A 16 -9.56 20.55 17.39
C THR A 16 -8.82 21.72 16.73
N ALA A 17 -7.49 21.67 16.62
CA ALA A 17 -6.72 22.79 16.04
C ALA A 17 -6.64 22.76 14.49
N LEU A 18 -6.69 21.58 13.88
CA LEU A 18 -6.64 21.43 12.42
C LEU A 18 -8.01 21.71 11.76
N ARG A 19 -9.12 21.48 12.48
CA ARG A 19 -10.46 21.90 12.04
C ARG A 19 -10.65 23.40 12.09
N LEU A 20 -9.98 24.10 13.02
CA LEU A 20 -10.04 25.57 13.09
C LEU A 20 -9.20 26.25 12.01
N LEU A 21 -8.04 25.69 11.61
CA LEU A 21 -7.22 26.25 10.54
C LEU A 21 -7.75 25.93 9.13
N ALA A 22 -8.39 24.77 8.93
CA ALA A 22 -9.08 24.47 7.66
C ALA A 22 -10.37 25.30 7.49
N THR A 23 -11.08 25.60 8.59
CA THR A 23 -12.21 26.55 8.55
C THR A 23 -11.76 28.00 8.40
N LEU A 24 -10.63 28.43 9.00
CA LEU A 24 -10.09 29.78 8.77
C LEU A 24 -9.53 29.98 7.35
N PHE A 25 -8.96 28.94 6.73
CA PHE A 25 -8.42 29.04 5.35
C PHE A 25 -9.52 29.00 4.28
N PHE A 26 -10.69 28.39 4.57
CA PHE A 26 -11.89 28.50 3.72
C PHE A 26 -12.70 29.79 3.99
N PHE A 27 -12.61 30.39 5.18
CA PHE A 27 -13.29 31.66 5.51
C PHE A 27 -12.61 32.92 4.92
N LEU A 28 -11.38 32.81 4.40
CA LEU A 28 -10.60 33.95 3.88
C LEU A 28 -10.57 34.07 2.34
N LEU A 29 -11.25 33.17 1.60
CA LEU A 29 -11.41 33.26 0.14
C LEU A 29 -12.82 33.65 -0.32
N PHE A 30 -13.76 33.86 0.60
CA PHE A 30 -15.08 34.45 0.33
C PHE A 30 -15.33 35.63 1.28
N THR A 31 -14.51 36.67 1.18
CA THR A 31 -14.82 37.97 1.80
C THR A 31 -15.62 38.82 0.83
N LEU A 32 -16.94 38.68 0.93
CA LEU A 32 -17.94 39.75 1.05
C LEU A 32 -19.30 39.05 1.15
N PRO A 33 -19.91 38.92 2.35
CA PRO A 33 -21.33 38.65 2.41
C PRO A 33 -22.02 39.94 1.95
N ALA A 34 -22.76 39.87 0.85
CA ALA A 34 -23.84 40.82 0.65
C ALA A 34 -24.73 40.67 1.89
N ALA A 35 -24.82 41.76 2.65
CA ALA A 35 -25.71 41.88 3.79
C ALA A 35 -27.11 41.38 3.39
N GLY A 36 -27.78 40.72 4.34
CA GLY A 36 -29.16 40.30 4.16
C GLY A 36 -30.02 41.48 3.70
N GLU A 37 -30.53 41.36 2.47
CA GLU A 37 -31.78 42.00 2.11
C GLU A 37 -32.86 41.00 2.52
N GLU A 38 -33.46 41.21 3.70
CA GLU A 38 -34.89 40.94 3.85
C GLU A 38 -35.59 41.54 2.62
N GLY A 39 -36.56 40.82 2.05
CA GLY A 39 -37.29 41.27 0.87
C GLY A 39 -37.86 42.66 1.07
N ASP A 40 -37.17 43.68 0.57
CA ASP A 40 -37.78 44.95 0.24
C ASP A 40 -38.55 44.73 -1.07
N GLY A 41 -39.86 44.92 -1.03
CA GLY A 41 -40.73 44.86 -2.20
C GLY A 41 -40.50 46.05 -3.12
N SER A 42 -39.26 46.29 -3.57
CA SER A 42 -38.91 47.48 -4.36
C SER A 42 -39.26 47.37 -5.85
N LYS A 43 -39.52 46.17 -6.38
CA LYS A 43 -39.94 45.98 -7.77
C LYS A 43 -41.47 45.97 -7.84
N SER A 44 -42.04 47.01 -8.46
CA SER A 44 -43.48 47.19 -8.64
C SER A 44 -43.94 46.96 -10.08
N THR A 45 -43.08 46.39 -10.92
CA THR A 45 -43.36 46.12 -12.34
C THR A 45 -42.46 45.01 -12.86
N ILE A 46 -42.94 44.21 -13.81
CA ILE A 46 -42.13 43.26 -14.58
C ILE A 46 -41.51 44.01 -15.76
N GLU A 47 -40.19 43.96 -15.97
CA GLU A 47 -39.57 44.70 -17.08
C GLU A 47 -40.05 44.22 -18.44
N ASN A 48 -40.40 42.93 -18.54
CA ASN A 48 -40.95 42.30 -19.73
C ASN A 48 -40.08 42.60 -20.96
N LYS A 49 -38.80 42.26 -20.85
CA LYS A 49 -37.83 42.39 -21.92
C LYS A 49 -38.40 41.69 -23.16
N ASP A 50 -38.26 42.30 -24.33
CA ASP A 50 -38.83 41.84 -25.61
C ASP A 50 -40.36 42.06 -25.82
N GLY A 51 -41.07 42.60 -24.83
CA GLY A 51 -42.34 43.31 -25.05
C GLY A 51 -43.59 42.44 -25.25
N GLY A 52 -43.65 41.26 -24.63
CA GLY A 52 -44.83 40.40 -24.70
C GLY A 52 -46.08 41.02 -24.07
N ASP A 53 -47.26 40.80 -24.65
CA ASP A 53 -48.53 41.38 -24.17
C ASP A 53 -49.36 40.40 -23.32
N GLY A 54 -48.81 39.22 -23.04
CA GLY A 54 -49.46 38.20 -22.23
C GLY A 54 -50.49 37.38 -23.01
N THR A 55 -50.53 37.50 -24.33
CA THR A 55 -51.33 36.64 -25.20
C THR A 55 -50.60 35.35 -25.55
N LYS A 56 -51.33 34.35 -26.04
CA LYS A 56 -50.75 33.07 -26.47
C LYS A 56 -49.76 33.31 -27.61
N GLY A 57 -48.51 32.88 -27.43
CA GLY A 57 -47.39 33.10 -28.36
C GLY A 57 -46.62 34.40 -28.13
N ASN A 58 -47.09 35.28 -27.24
CA ASN A 58 -46.42 36.53 -26.88
C ASN A 58 -46.48 36.78 -25.36
N PRO A 59 -45.91 35.88 -24.54
CA PRO A 59 -46.06 35.89 -23.09
C PRO A 59 -45.33 37.05 -22.42
N ILE A 60 -45.78 37.47 -21.24
CA ILE A 60 -45.06 38.43 -20.39
C ILE A 60 -43.83 37.75 -19.80
N LEU A 61 -42.64 38.29 -20.07
CA LEU A 61 -41.36 37.69 -19.69
C LEU A 61 -40.86 38.12 -18.30
N ILE A 62 -40.42 37.13 -17.53
CA ILE A 62 -39.85 37.26 -16.18
C ILE A 62 -38.38 36.83 -16.23
N ALA A 63 -37.47 37.72 -15.86
CA ALA A 63 -36.02 37.52 -15.99
C ALA A 63 -35.30 37.42 -14.65
N THR A 64 -35.91 37.88 -13.56
CA THR A 64 -35.21 38.04 -12.26
C THR A 64 -36.01 37.53 -11.07
N ALA A 65 -35.30 37.13 -10.01
CA ALA A 65 -35.91 36.70 -8.75
C ALA A 65 -36.86 37.76 -8.15
N LYS A 66 -36.52 39.06 -8.28
CA LYS A 66 -37.37 40.17 -7.81
C LYS A 66 -38.67 40.29 -8.63
N GLU A 67 -38.62 40.05 -9.95
CA GLU A 67 -39.83 40.01 -10.78
C GLU A 67 -40.71 38.81 -10.48
N LEU A 68 -40.10 37.64 -10.29
CA LEU A 68 -40.85 36.44 -9.94
C LEU A 68 -41.54 36.60 -8.57
N ALA A 69 -40.88 37.24 -7.60
CA ALA A 69 -41.48 37.58 -6.30
C ALA A 69 -42.62 38.60 -6.43
N TYR A 70 -42.46 39.64 -7.26
CA TYR A 70 -43.54 40.59 -7.55
C TYR A 70 -44.74 39.92 -8.22
N PHE A 71 -44.48 39.04 -9.20
CA PHE A 71 -45.52 38.22 -9.82
C PHE A 71 -46.26 37.35 -8.80
N ALA A 72 -45.53 36.68 -7.91
CA ALA A 72 -46.11 35.89 -6.82
C ALA A 72 -47.01 36.73 -5.92
N GLN A 73 -46.55 37.94 -5.55
CA GLN A 73 -47.35 38.89 -4.77
C GLN A 73 -48.67 39.22 -5.49
N GLN A 74 -48.63 39.57 -6.76
CA GLN A 74 -49.84 39.97 -7.49
C GLN A 74 -50.82 38.83 -7.71
N VAL A 75 -50.33 37.60 -7.93
CA VAL A 75 -51.20 36.42 -7.92
C VAL A 75 -51.86 36.27 -6.54
N ASN A 76 -51.07 36.37 -5.46
CA ASN A 76 -51.56 36.22 -4.10
C ASN A 76 -52.56 37.33 -3.69
N ASP A 77 -52.47 38.51 -4.29
CA ASP A 77 -53.42 39.63 -4.11
C ASP A 77 -54.67 39.55 -5.02
N GLY A 78 -54.87 38.41 -5.71
CA GLY A 78 -56.06 38.09 -6.48
C GLY A 78 -55.84 37.98 -7.99
N GLY A 79 -54.65 38.33 -8.48
CA GLY A 79 -54.27 38.22 -9.90
C GLY A 79 -55.16 39.04 -10.82
N THR A 80 -55.57 40.24 -10.36
CA THR A 80 -56.42 41.17 -11.13
C THR A 80 -55.65 42.38 -11.64
N ASN A 81 -54.49 42.71 -11.04
CA ASN A 81 -53.67 43.83 -11.46
C ASN A 81 -52.20 43.41 -11.61
N LEU A 82 -51.54 43.82 -12.70
CA LEU A 82 -50.11 43.64 -12.90
C LEU A 82 -49.54 44.72 -13.82
N SER A 83 -48.66 45.56 -13.31
CA SER A 83 -47.83 46.44 -14.15
C SER A 83 -46.66 45.68 -14.79
N TYR A 84 -46.43 45.93 -16.07
CA TYR A 84 -45.32 45.37 -16.83
C TYR A 84 -44.82 46.31 -17.94
N GLY A 85 -43.61 46.09 -18.46
CA GLY A 85 -43.02 46.92 -19.50
C GLY A 85 -42.82 48.38 -19.07
N THR A 86 -42.86 49.31 -20.04
CA THR A 86 -42.61 50.74 -19.78
C THR A 86 -43.85 51.47 -19.23
N ASN A 87 -45.08 51.03 -19.56
CA ASN A 87 -46.37 51.58 -19.08
C ASN A 87 -47.55 50.62 -19.33
N GLU A 88 -47.31 49.31 -19.46
CA GLU A 88 -48.40 48.35 -19.71
C GLU A 88 -48.96 47.84 -18.38
N GLU A 89 -50.24 47.46 -18.39
CA GLU A 89 -50.93 47.01 -17.19
C GLU A 89 -52.03 46.01 -17.56
N ILE A 90 -52.09 44.91 -16.81
CA ILE A 90 -53.31 44.12 -16.68
C ILE A 90 -54.10 44.79 -15.57
N ASP A 91 -55.29 45.34 -15.85
CA ASP A 91 -56.22 45.79 -14.81
C ASP A 91 -57.62 45.19 -15.04
N LYS A 92 -57.96 44.26 -14.17
CA LYS A 92 -59.23 43.53 -14.12
C LYS A 92 -59.98 43.77 -12.81
N SER A 93 -59.52 44.72 -11.99
CA SER A 93 -60.09 45.00 -10.66
C SER A 93 -61.57 45.41 -10.71
N GLY A 94 -62.06 45.93 -11.84
CA GLY A 94 -63.46 46.32 -12.06
C GLY A 94 -64.36 45.25 -12.71
N GLU A 95 -63.83 44.11 -13.15
CA GLU A 95 -64.58 43.10 -13.92
C GLU A 95 -65.27 42.08 -12.99
N GLN A 96 -66.60 42.15 -12.88
CA GLN A 96 -67.41 41.36 -11.94
C GLN A 96 -67.38 39.83 -12.17
N ASN A 97 -67.02 39.36 -13.38
CA ASN A 97 -66.98 37.93 -13.73
C ASN A 97 -65.58 37.44 -14.09
N TYR A 98 -64.55 38.25 -13.84
CA TYR A 98 -63.18 37.82 -14.06
C TYR A 98 -62.82 36.77 -13.01
N LYS A 99 -62.28 35.63 -13.46
CA LYS A 99 -61.96 34.50 -12.59
C LYS A 99 -60.87 34.83 -11.56
N GLY A 100 -60.05 35.87 -11.82
CA GLY A 100 -58.86 36.17 -11.03
C GLY A 100 -57.67 35.30 -11.41
N GLY A 101 -56.57 35.44 -10.67
CA GLY A 101 -55.38 34.60 -10.82
C GLY A 101 -54.67 34.72 -12.17
N PHE A 102 -54.87 35.83 -12.89
CA PHE A 102 -54.42 36.02 -14.28
C PHE A 102 -54.99 35.01 -15.30
N SER A 103 -56.22 34.54 -15.09
CA SER A 103 -56.92 33.69 -16.07
C SER A 103 -56.90 34.31 -17.47
N GLY A 104 -56.47 33.53 -18.46
CA GLY A 104 -56.34 33.92 -19.86
C GLY A 104 -55.02 34.58 -20.26
N TYR A 105 -54.11 34.84 -19.32
CA TYR A 105 -52.80 35.44 -19.60
C TYR A 105 -51.67 34.40 -19.57
N TYR A 106 -50.64 34.70 -20.35
CA TYR A 106 -49.45 33.88 -20.54
C TYR A 106 -48.21 34.59 -20.00
N PHE A 107 -47.44 33.87 -19.19
CA PHE A 107 -46.19 34.30 -18.59
C PHE A 107 -45.08 33.33 -18.99
N ALA A 108 -43.85 33.83 -19.10
CA ALA A 108 -42.71 32.97 -19.34
C ALA A 108 -41.44 33.45 -18.64
N LEU A 109 -40.51 32.54 -18.39
CA LEU A 109 -39.15 32.91 -18.00
C LEU A 109 -38.34 33.28 -19.25
N SER A 110 -37.49 34.29 -19.14
CA SER A 110 -36.48 34.61 -20.16
C SER A 110 -35.05 34.28 -19.73
N ASP A 111 -34.86 33.93 -18.46
CA ASP A 111 -33.57 33.62 -17.84
C ASP A 111 -33.76 32.61 -16.70
N ASP A 112 -32.68 31.91 -16.35
CA ASP A 112 -32.63 31.13 -15.11
C ASP A 112 -32.80 32.04 -13.89
N ILE A 113 -33.57 31.59 -12.91
CA ILE A 113 -33.85 32.37 -11.69
C ILE A 113 -33.14 31.76 -10.51
N ASP A 114 -32.14 32.46 -9.95
CA ASP A 114 -31.47 32.03 -8.72
C ASP A 114 -32.19 32.58 -7.47
N LEU A 115 -32.71 31.69 -6.63
CA LEU A 115 -33.36 31.99 -5.34
C LEU A 115 -32.47 31.66 -4.12
N ALA A 116 -31.21 31.25 -4.32
CA ALA A 116 -30.35 30.81 -3.23
C ALA A 116 -30.26 31.83 -2.08
N GLY A 117 -30.45 31.33 -0.85
CA GLY A 117 -30.41 32.13 0.37
C GLY A 117 -31.63 33.02 0.61
N ARG A 118 -32.69 32.91 -0.21
CA ARG A 118 -33.94 33.67 -0.06
C ARG A 118 -35.08 32.75 0.38
N GLU A 119 -35.93 33.23 1.28
CA GLU A 119 -37.18 32.53 1.62
C GLU A 119 -38.22 32.79 0.52
N TRP A 120 -38.84 31.72 0.01
CA TRP A 120 -39.82 31.82 -1.06
C TRP A 120 -41.25 31.83 -0.51
N THR A 121 -42.06 32.80 -0.95
CA THR A 121 -43.52 32.78 -0.77
C THR A 121 -44.15 32.19 -2.03
N PRO A 122 -44.85 31.05 -1.96
CA PRO A 122 -45.33 30.41 -3.18
C PRO A 122 -46.40 31.22 -3.92
N ILE A 123 -46.36 31.09 -5.24
CA ILE A 123 -47.33 31.70 -6.16
C ILE A 123 -48.65 30.97 -6.00
N GLY A 124 -49.68 31.65 -5.52
CA GLY A 124 -51.01 31.07 -5.41
C GLY A 124 -51.37 30.56 -4.00
N THR A 125 -50.86 31.20 -2.95
CA THR A 125 -51.10 30.86 -1.53
C THR A 125 -52.19 31.68 -0.87
N GLY A 126 -52.45 32.90 -1.36
CA GLY A 126 -53.59 33.74 -0.93
C GLY A 126 -54.82 33.59 -1.82
N ASN A 127 -54.60 33.56 -3.14
CA ASN A 127 -55.58 33.32 -4.20
C ASN A 127 -54.95 32.40 -5.24
N GLU A 128 -55.72 31.64 -6.01
CA GLU A 128 -55.18 30.62 -6.92
C GLU A 128 -54.58 31.23 -8.21
N PHE A 129 -53.53 30.62 -8.74
CA PHE A 129 -53.03 30.95 -10.08
C PHE A 129 -53.89 30.28 -11.16
N CYS A 130 -54.40 31.06 -12.11
CA CYS A 130 -55.27 30.60 -13.19
C CYS A 130 -54.71 30.87 -14.60
N GLY A 131 -53.49 31.38 -14.71
CA GLY A 131 -52.84 31.68 -15.99
C GLY A 131 -52.00 30.52 -16.54
N HIS A 132 -51.21 30.81 -17.57
CA HIS A 132 -50.25 29.88 -18.17
C HIS A 132 -48.82 30.37 -17.90
N PHE A 133 -47.94 29.46 -17.48
CA PHE A 133 -46.55 29.76 -17.15
C PHE A 133 -45.62 28.80 -17.89
N ASP A 134 -44.78 29.36 -18.76
CA ASP A 134 -43.79 28.61 -19.54
C ASP A 134 -42.38 28.93 -19.03
N GLY A 135 -41.66 27.93 -18.54
CA GLY A 135 -40.25 28.11 -18.16
C GLY A 135 -39.35 28.40 -19.36
N GLN A 136 -39.78 28.18 -20.60
CA GLN A 136 -38.99 28.28 -21.83
C GLN A 136 -37.62 27.57 -21.74
N GLY A 137 -37.59 26.49 -20.95
CA GLY A 137 -36.39 25.70 -20.72
C GLY A 137 -35.47 26.23 -19.62
N HIS A 138 -35.84 27.29 -18.91
CA HIS A 138 -35.09 27.85 -17.79
C HIS A 138 -35.35 27.13 -16.47
N VAL A 139 -34.43 27.35 -15.53
CA VAL A 139 -34.43 26.70 -14.21
C VAL A 139 -34.58 27.73 -13.10
N VAL A 140 -35.48 27.46 -12.15
CA VAL A 140 -35.53 28.16 -10.86
C VAL A 140 -34.65 27.40 -9.86
N LYS A 141 -33.55 28.01 -9.45
CA LYS A 141 -32.47 27.41 -8.65
C LYS A 141 -32.53 27.80 -7.19
N GLY A 142 -32.09 26.91 -6.31
CA GLY A 142 -31.99 27.17 -4.88
C GLY A 142 -33.33 27.41 -4.19
N LEU A 143 -34.41 26.82 -4.68
CA LEU A 143 -35.74 26.99 -4.09
C LEU A 143 -35.76 26.47 -2.65
N LYS A 144 -36.29 27.27 -1.74
CA LYS A 144 -36.53 26.92 -0.34
C LYS A 144 -37.88 27.46 0.10
N VAL A 145 -38.68 26.62 0.73
CA VAL A 145 -39.97 27.01 1.33
C VAL A 145 -40.04 26.44 2.74
N ASP A 146 -40.25 27.28 3.74
CA ASP A 146 -40.55 26.85 5.11
C ASP A 146 -41.90 27.39 5.58
N MET A 147 -42.90 26.51 5.61
CA MET A 147 -44.24 26.74 6.13
C MET A 147 -44.58 25.72 7.22
N SER A 148 -43.62 25.41 8.10
CA SER A 148 -43.70 24.31 9.06
C SER A 148 -44.63 24.51 10.27
N ASN A 149 -45.24 25.70 10.43
CA ASN A 149 -46.03 26.07 11.62
C ASN A 149 -47.33 26.80 11.25
N GLY A 150 -47.97 26.38 10.17
CA GLY A 150 -49.22 26.96 9.69
C GLY A 150 -50.41 26.69 10.63
N SER A 151 -51.39 27.61 10.65
CA SER A 151 -52.66 27.41 11.36
C SER A 151 -53.85 27.11 10.43
N GLY A 152 -53.64 27.11 9.10
CA GLY A 152 -54.68 26.90 8.08
C GLY A 152 -54.27 25.89 7.02
N HIS A 153 -54.89 25.93 5.85
CA HIS A 153 -54.42 25.14 4.70
C HIS A 153 -53.05 25.64 4.24
N ILE A 154 -52.13 24.71 3.95
CA ILE A 154 -50.78 25.01 3.51
C ILE A 154 -50.57 24.48 2.11
N TYR A 155 -50.06 25.34 1.23
CA TYR A 155 -49.81 25.05 -0.17
C TYR A 155 -48.37 25.40 -0.50
N ALA A 156 -47.48 24.40 -0.42
CA ALA A 156 -46.04 24.58 -0.54
C ALA A 156 -45.51 24.08 -1.90
N GLY A 157 -44.62 24.88 -2.50
CA GLY A 157 -43.97 24.64 -3.79
C GLY A 157 -43.42 25.93 -4.38
N LEU A 158 -42.98 25.92 -5.63
CA LEU A 158 -42.81 27.17 -6.38
C LEU A 158 -44.18 27.88 -6.50
N PHE A 159 -45.20 27.09 -6.81
CA PHE A 159 -46.61 27.45 -6.77
C PHE A 159 -47.28 26.81 -5.55
N GLY A 160 -48.15 27.55 -4.89
CA GLY A 160 -49.04 27.04 -3.86
C GLY A 160 -50.21 26.29 -4.50
N CYS A 161 -51.13 27.03 -5.12
CA CYS A 161 -52.34 26.48 -5.71
C CYS A 161 -52.59 27.00 -7.14
N ILE A 162 -52.94 26.07 -8.05
CA ILE A 162 -53.25 26.35 -9.46
C ILE A 162 -54.67 25.86 -9.79
N TYR A 163 -55.46 26.69 -10.49
CA TYR A 163 -56.80 26.36 -11.00
C TYR A 163 -56.93 26.60 -12.50
N ASP A 164 -57.15 25.53 -13.27
CA ASP A 164 -57.25 25.57 -14.74
C ASP A 164 -56.07 26.28 -15.44
N GLY A 165 -54.89 26.25 -14.81
CA GLY A 165 -53.66 26.85 -15.34
C GLY A 165 -52.72 25.81 -15.95
N THR A 166 -51.70 26.27 -16.69
CA THR A 166 -50.66 25.41 -17.28
C THR A 166 -49.28 25.78 -16.79
N ILE A 167 -48.47 24.79 -16.41
CA ILE A 167 -47.03 24.95 -16.16
C ILE A 167 -46.28 24.06 -17.16
N GLN A 168 -45.30 24.62 -17.88
CA GLN A 168 -44.50 23.83 -18.81
C GLN A 168 -43.04 24.27 -18.95
N ASN A 169 -42.21 23.38 -19.53
CA ASN A 169 -40.79 23.60 -19.84
C ASN A 169 -39.97 24.17 -18.67
N LEU A 170 -40.26 23.75 -17.44
CA LEU A 170 -39.73 24.36 -16.23
C LEU A 170 -38.89 23.37 -15.43
N GLY A 171 -37.64 23.75 -15.16
CA GLY A 171 -36.80 23.10 -14.15
C GLY A 171 -36.91 23.79 -12.80
N VAL A 172 -36.97 23.03 -11.72
CA VAL A 172 -36.83 23.54 -10.35
C VAL A 172 -35.74 22.77 -9.62
N GLU A 173 -34.76 23.48 -9.08
CA GLU A 173 -33.69 22.91 -8.25
C GLU A 173 -33.90 23.36 -6.80
N LEU A 174 -34.16 22.40 -5.91
CA LEU A 174 -34.31 22.62 -4.48
C LEU A 174 -32.95 22.85 -3.82
N SER A 175 -32.91 23.80 -2.88
CA SER A 175 -31.77 23.99 -1.96
C SER A 175 -31.65 22.82 -0.97
N ASP A 176 -30.53 22.76 -0.22
CA ASP A 176 -30.34 21.77 0.87
C ASP A 176 -31.48 21.77 1.90
N ASP A 177 -32.09 22.94 2.15
CA ASP A 177 -33.21 23.08 3.10
C ASP A 177 -34.54 22.56 2.52
N GLY A 178 -34.65 22.48 1.20
CA GLY A 178 -35.80 21.95 0.47
C GLY A 178 -37.12 22.66 0.77
N ILE A 179 -38.20 21.88 0.73
CA ILE A 179 -39.56 22.34 1.04
C ILE A 179 -40.02 21.67 2.32
N LYS A 180 -40.42 22.48 3.29
CA LYS A 180 -40.98 22.05 4.58
C LYS A 180 -42.36 22.66 4.76
N ALA A 181 -43.35 21.81 4.98
CA ALA A 181 -44.74 22.23 5.14
C ALA A 181 -45.37 21.56 6.37
N GLY A 182 -46.09 22.34 7.17
CA GLY A 182 -46.69 21.85 8.40
C GLY A 182 -47.90 22.70 8.81
N SER A 183 -48.96 22.04 9.24
CA SER A 183 -50.15 22.75 9.77
C SER A 183 -50.76 22.05 10.95
N THR A 184 -51.11 22.81 11.98
CA THR A 184 -51.90 22.32 13.12
C THR A 184 -53.41 22.53 12.96
N GLY A 185 -53.85 23.28 11.95
CA GLY A 185 -55.25 23.70 11.79
C GLY A 185 -55.88 23.44 10.42
N GLY A 186 -55.15 22.85 9.47
CA GLY A 186 -55.66 22.58 8.13
C GLY A 186 -55.02 21.38 7.44
N VAL A 187 -55.23 21.34 6.12
CA VAL A 187 -54.67 20.33 5.20
C VAL A 187 -53.34 20.83 4.64
N VAL A 188 -52.38 19.93 4.49
CA VAL A 188 -51.04 20.26 3.97
C VAL A 188 -50.85 19.68 2.58
N TYR A 189 -50.49 20.52 1.62
CA TYR A 189 -50.15 20.16 0.26
C TYR A 189 -48.73 20.61 -0.04
N ALA A 190 -47.86 19.69 -0.41
CA ALA A 190 -46.46 19.99 -0.69
C ALA A 190 -45.99 19.31 -1.98
N GLY A 191 -45.48 20.10 -2.92
CA GLY A 191 -44.80 19.60 -4.11
C GLY A 191 -43.62 20.49 -4.50
N GLY A 192 -42.63 19.94 -5.21
CA GLY A 192 -41.50 20.72 -5.69
C GLY A 192 -41.92 21.87 -6.61
N ILE A 193 -42.90 21.63 -7.49
CA ILE A 193 -43.46 22.63 -8.38
C ILE A 193 -44.73 23.23 -7.78
N VAL A 194 -45.69 22.39 -7.39
CA VAL A 194 -47.01 22.86 -6.91
C VAL A 194 -47.48 22.13 -5.66
N GLY A 195 -48.07 22.85 -4.71
CA GLY A 195 -48.79 22.23 -3.60
C GLY A 195 -50.03 21.48 -4.11
N LYS A 196 -50.96 22.22 -4.72
CA LYS A 196 -52.23 21.68 -5.26
C LYS A 196 -52.54 22.21 -6.65
N ILE A 197 -52.89 21.32 -7.58
CA ILE A 197 -53.40 21.67 -8.91
C ILE A 197 -54.81 21.10 -9.13
N THR A 198 -55.72 21.94 -9.60
CA THR A 198 -57.13 21.58 -9.80
C THR A 198 -57.66 22.01 -11.16
N GLY A 199 -58.32 21.10 -11.87
CA GLY A 199 -59.14 21.44 -13.04
C GLY A 199 -60.61 21.55 -12.64
N SER A 200 -61.19 22.75 -12.66
CA SER A 200 -62.55 23.04 -12.17
C SER A 200 -63.50 23.63 -13.22
N GLY A 201 -63.03 23.81 -14.45
CA GLY A 201 -63.85 24.27 -15.59
C GLY A 201 -63.09 24.31 -16.92
N ALA A 202 -61.78 24.12 -16.89
CA ALA A 202 -60.92 23.90 -18.05
C ALA A 202 -59.79 22.93 -17.67
N ALA A 203 -58.76 22.83 -18.51
CA ALA A 203 -57.63 21.93 -18.28
C ALA A 203 -56.61 22.57 -17.33
N ALA A 204 -56.20 21.83 -16.31
CA ALA A 204 -55.04 22.14 -15.48
C ALA A 204 -53.90 21.17 -15.80
N THR A 205 -52.76 21.69 -16.27
CA THR A 205 -51.70 20.85 -16.86
C THR A 205 -50.33 21.20 -16.30
N ILE A 206 -49.56 20.17 -15.92
CA ILE A 206 -48.10 20.27 -15.73
C ILE A 206 -47.44 19.36 -16.75
N ARG A 207 -46.56 19.90 -17.58
CA ARG A 207 -45.87 19.09 -18.59
C ARG A 207 -44.45 19.51 -18.87
N ASN A 208 -43.59 18.57 -19.24
CA ASN A 208 -42.19 18.87 -19.57
C ASN A 208 -41.52 19.65 -18.43
N CYS A 209 -41.66 19.16 -17.20
CA CYS A 209 -41.14 19.84 -16.01
C CYS A 209 -40.34 18.87 -15.13
N TYR A 210 -39.40 19.39 -14.36
CA TYR A 210 -38.62 18.53 -13.48
C TYR A 210 -38.22 19.19 -12.17
N VAL A 211 -38.00 18.35 -11.14
CA VAL A 211 -37.50 18.76 -9.83
C VAL A 211 -36.23 18.00 -9.47
N THR A 212 -35.17 18.74 -9.21
CA THR A 212 -33.88 18.24 -8.74
C THR A 212 -33.44 18.98 -7.48
N GLY A 213 -32.28 18.64 -6.93
CA GLY A 213 -31.71 19.32 -5.77
C GLY A 213 -31.25 18.35 -4.69
N SER A 214 -30.51 18.87 -3.74
CA SER A 214 -29.98 18.14 -2.58
C SER A 214 -31.00 18.04 -1.44
N GLY A 215 -31.92 19.00 -1.32
CA GLY A 215 -33.04 18.95 -0.38
C GLY A 215 -34.22 18.12 -0.88
N GLY A 216 -35.17 17.87 0.01
CA GLY A 216 -36.39 17.10 -0.25
C GLY A 216 -37.68 17.88 -0.07
N VAL A 217 -38.80 17.23 -0.33
CA VAL A 217 -40.15 17.70 0.03
C VAL A 217 -40.58 16.99 1.31
N THR A 218 -40.78 17.74 2.39
CA THR A 218 -41.08 17.19 3.72
C THR A 218 -42.34 17.82 4.31
N ILE A 219 -43.29 16.98 4.73
CA ILE A 219 -44.38 17.40 5.60
C ILE A 219 -43.98 17.11 7.05
N THR A 220 -43.85 18.16 7.86
CA THR A 220 -43.36 18.08 9.24
C THR A 220 -44.47 17.81 10.25
N GLU A 221 -45.68 18.29 9.97
CA GLU A 221 -46.84 18.12 10.84
C GLU A 221 -48.15 18.29 10.05
N TYR A 222 -49.24 17.76 10.59
CA TYR A 222 -50.58 17.95 10.06
C TYR A 222 -51.62 17.90 11.19
N SER A 223 -52.79 18.47 10.94
CA SER A 223 -53.87 18.48 11.93
C SER A 223 -54.40 17.07 12.19
N ARG A 224 -54.67 16.74 13.46
CA ARG A 224 -55.18 15.41 13.83
C ARG A 224 -56.57 15.19 13.22
N GLY A 225 -56.66 14.32 12.21
CA GLY A 225 -57.88 14.08 11.43
C GLY A 225 -57.98 14.90 10.13
N GLY A 226 -56.98 15.71 9.82
CA GLY A 226 -56.78 16.33 8.50
C GLY A 226 -55.99 15.43 7.54
N SER A 227 -55.68 15.96 6.36
CA SER A 227 -54.94 15.26 5.31
C SER A 227 -53.60 15.92 5.01
N ALA A 228 -52.65 15.13 4.49
CA ALA A 228 -51.31 15.58 4.15
C ALA A 228 -50.84 14.90 2.85
N TYR A 229 -50.49 15.70 1.85
CA TYR A 229 -50.19 15.24 0.49
C TYR A 229 -48.82 15.74 0.04
N ALA A 230 -47.89 14.81 -0.18
CA ALA A 230 -46.52 15.13 -0.58
C ALA A 230 -46.16 14.44 -1.90
N GLY A 231 -45.66 15.22 -2.85
CA GLY A 231 -45.10 14.70 -4.10
C GLY A 231 -43.83 15.42 -4.51
N GLY A 232 -42.97 14.80 -5.31
CA GLY A 232 -41.80 15.48 -5.85
C GLY A 232 -42.17 16.63 -6.80
N ILE A 233 -43.27 16.49 -7.56
CA ILE A 233 -43.81 17.53 -8.44
C ILE A 233 -45.02 18.23 -7.82
N ALA A 234 -46.02 17.45 -7.41
CA ALA A 234 -47.30 17.95 -6.92
C ALA A 234 -47.77 17.25 -5.63
N GLY A 235 -48.30 18.00 -4.66
CA GLY A 235 -48.94 17.40 -3.49
C GLY A 235 -50.25 16.70 -3.86
N LEU A 236 -51.21 17.46 -4.39
CA LEU A 236 -52.50 16.96 -4.88
C LEU A 236 -52.74 17.41 -6.33
N ALA A 237 -53.18 16.48 -7.16
CA ALA A 237 -53.71 16.75 -8.50
C ALA A 237 -55.13 16.21 -8.60
N ASN A 238 -56.13 17.09 -8.70
CA ASN A 238 -57.53 16.66 -8.72
C ASN A 238 -58.38 17.36 -9.78
N LYS A 239 -59.35 16.63 -10.31
CA LYS A 239 -60.37 17.17 -11.20
C LYS A 239 -61.68 17.40 -10.44
N LEU A 240 -62.28 18.57 -10.66
CA LEU A 240 -63.64 18.90 -10.25
C LEU A 240 -64.56 18.94 -11.50
N SER A 241 -65.86 19.08 -11.27
CA SER A 241 -66.87 19.01 -12.34
C SER A 241 -66.59 20.02 -13.47
N GLY A 242 -66.45 19.52 -14.69
CA GLY A 242 -66.25 20.34 -15.89
C GLY A 242 -64.80 20.62 -16.29
N GLY A 243 -63.80 20.20 -15.50
CA GLY A 243 -62.37 20.36 -15.82
C GLY A 243 -61.65 19.05 -16.17
N SER A 244 -60.33 19.15 -16.35
CA SER A 244 -59.39 18.03 -16.43
C SER A 244 -58.08 18.35 -15.73
N VAL A 245 -57.37 17.34 -15.23
CA VAL A 245 -56.02 17.51 -14.66
C VAL A 245 -55.04 16.51 -15.28
N THR A 246 -53.92 17.00 -15.78
CA THR A 246 -52.90 16.20 -16.47
C THR A 246 -51.50 16.55 -16.00
N LEU A 247 -50.74 15.55 -15.59
CA LEU A 247 -49.32 15.64 -15.29
C LEU A 247 -48.58 14.68 -16.23
N THR A 248 -47.74 15.20 -17.13
CA THR A 248 -47.10 14.36 -18.15
C THR A 248 -45.67 14.80 -18.47
N HIS A 249 -44.78 13.89 -18.87
CA HIS A 249 -43.39 14.23 -19.23
C HIS A 249 -42.67 14.98 -18.10
N CYS A 250 -42.75 14.43 -16.88
CA CYS A 250 -42.16 15.06 -15.71
C CYS A 250 -41.25 14.08 -14.96
N TYR A 251 -40.24 14.60 -14.26
CA TYR A 251 -39.45 13.76 -13.37
C TYR A 251 -39.01 14.46 -12.09
N ALA A 252 -38.82 13.69 -11.03
CA ALA A 252 -38.32 14.20 -9.75
C ALA A 252 -37.21 13.32 -9.20
N THR A 253 -36.11 13.94 -8.76
CA THR A 253 -34.96 13.22 -8.17
C THR A 253 -34.81 13.41 -6.67
N VAL A 254 -35.62 14.29 -6.10
CA VAL A 254 -35.60 14.68 -4.69
C VAL A 254 -36.30 13.66 -3.81
N ALA A 255 -35.85 13.50 -2.57
CA ALA A 255 -36.53 12.68 -1.58
C ALA A 255 -37.87 13.31 -1.17
N VAL A 256 -38.87 12.47 -0.91
CA VAL A 256 -40.21 12.90 -0.48
C VAL A 256 -40.57 12.20 0.83
N ALA A 257 -40.81 13.01 1.87
CA ALA A 257 -41.22 12.56 3.19
C ALA A 257 -42.61 13.17 3.52
N GLY A 258 -43.64 12.34 3.51
CA GLY A 258 -45.02 12.74 3.81
C GLY A 258 -45.58 11.96 5.01
N LEU A 259 -46.77 12.37 5.44
CA LEU A 259 -47.43 11.78 6.62
C LEU A 259 -48.66 10.94 6.26
N ILE A 260 -49.39 11.26 5.18
CA ILE A 260 -50.60 10.51 4.74
C ILE A 260 -50.43 9.95 3.32
N TYR A 261 -50.47 10.77 2.26
CA TYR A 261 -50.26 10.28 0.90
C TYR A 261 -48.98 10.84 0.31
N THR A 262 -48.07 9.94 -0.06
CA THR A 262 -46.71 10.30 -0.46
C THR A 262 -46.35 9.61 -1.77
N GLY A 263 -46.05 10.37 -2.81
CA GLY A 263 -45.56 9.84 -4.08
C GLY A 263 -44.24 10.46 -4.49
N GLY A 264 -43.44 9.76 -5.28
CA GLY A 264 -42.24 10.38 -5.86
C GLY A 264 -42.57 11.51 -6.84
N ILE A 265 -43.72 11.46 -7.51
CA ILE A 265 -44.22 12.53 -8.40
C ILE A 265 -45.43 13.25 -7.79
N VAL A 266 -46.47 12.50 -7.43
CA VAL A 266 -47.75 13.05 -6.92
C VAL A 266 -48.15 12.39 -5.60
N GLY A 267 -48.52 13.18 -4.59
CA GLY A 267 -49.08 12.63 -3.34
C GLY A 267 -50.42 11.91 -3.58
N GLU A 268 -51.40 12.63 -4.14
CA GLU A 268 -52.70 12.10 -4.53
C GLU A 268 -53.12 12.52 -5.95
N LEU A 269 -53.66 11.57 -6.71
CA LEU A 269 -54.28 11.79 -8.02
C LEU A 269 -55.77 11.42 -7.99
N GLU A 270 -56.64 12.40 -8.25
CA GLU A 270 -58.10 12.23 -8.24
C GLU A 270 -58.70 12.59 -9.62
N ASP A 271 -59.26 11.60 -10.33
CA ASP A 271 -59.88 11.74 -11.66
C ASP A 271 -58.98 12.49 -12.68
N GLY A 272 -57.67 12.21 -12.59
CA GLY A 272 -56.60 12.85 -13.36
C GLY A 272 -55.74 11.89 -14.17
N THR A 273 -54.88 12.43 -15.03
CA THR A 273 -53.90 11.65 -15.81
C THR A 273 -52.47 11.91 -15.34
N LEU A 274 -51.73 10.84 -15.09
CA LEU A 274 -50.29 10.87 -14.79
C LEU A 274 -49.53 9.91 -15.72
N SER A 275 -48.70 10.45 -16.60
CA SER A 275 -48.02 9.63 -17.61
C SER A 275 -46.65 10.11 -18.05
N PHE A 276 -45.84 9.19 -18.57
CA PHE A 276 -44.49 9.50 -19.07
C PHE A 276 -43.65 10.20 -18.00
N THR A 277 -43.68 9.68 -16.77
CA THR A 277 -42.92 10.26 -15.64
C THR A 277 -41.92 9.29 -15.04
N TYR A 278 -40.88 9.80 -14.38
CA TYR A 278 -39.99 8.97 -13.57
C TYR A 278 -39.57 9.64 -12.27
N ALA A 279 -39.36 8.85 -11.22
CA ALA A 279 -38.87 9.36 -9.93
C ALA A 279 -37.73 8.50 -9.37
N THR A 280 -36.69 9.14 -8.81
CA THR A 280 -35.51 8.44 -8.28
C THR A 280 -35.31 8.59 -6.77
N GLY A 281 -35.82 9.67 -6.18
CA GLY A 281 -35.63 9.97 -4.76
C GLY A 281 -36.35 8.98 -3.83
N THR A 282 -35.88 8.81 -2.61
CA THR A 282 -36.56 7.94 -1.63
C THR A 282 -37.93 8.48 -1.25
N VAL A 283 -38.93 7.60 -1.10
CA VAL A 283 -40.30 7.97 -0.69
C VAL A 283 -40.60 7.40 0.69
N THR A 284 -41.00 8.25 1.63
CA THR A 284 -41.37 7.84 3.00
C THR A 284 -42.73 8.45 3.40
N GLY A 285 -43.73 7.63 3.63
CA GLY A 285 -45.02 7.97 4.22
C GLY A 285 -45.16 7.39 5.62
N GLU A 286 -45.14 8.22 6.68
CA GLU A 286 -45.10 7.67 8.05
C GLU A 286 -46.38 6.93 8.47
N ASN A 287 -47.56 7.48 8.13
CA ASN A 287 -48.85 6.98 8.63
C ASN A 287 -49.85 6.66 7.52
N GLY A 288 -49.42 6.53 6.27
CA GLY A 288 -50.33 6.30 5.15
C GLY A 288 -49.69 5.69 3.90
N SER A 289 -50.30 5.98 2.75
CA SER A 289 -49.98 5.34 1.48
C SER A 289 -48.71 5.95 0.85
N ALA A 290 -47.83 5.08 0.36
CA ALA A 290 -46.58 5.49 -0.28
C ALA A 290 -46.35 4.75 -1.59
N GLY A 291 -46.09 5.48 -2.68
CA GLY A 291 -45.73 4.89 -3.96
C GLY A 291 -44.55 5.60 -4.62
N GLY A 292 -43.74 4.86 -5.38
CA GLY A 292 -42.58 5.45 -6.07
C GLY A 292 -42.97 6.57 -7.05
N ILE A 293 -44.17 6.49 -7.65
CA ILE A 293 -44.71 7.54 -8.53
C ILE A 293 -45.87 8.29 -7.84
N CYS A 294 -46.87 7.55 -7.34
CA CYS A 294 -48.07 8.13 -6.76
C CYS A 294 -48.42 7.50 -5.40
N GLY A 295 -48.76 8.31 -4.40
CA GLY A 295 -49.14 7.82 -3.08
C GLY A 295 -50.52 7.17 -3.06
N TYR A 296 -51.52 7.88 -3.58
CA TYR A 296 -52.92 7.44 -3.59
C TYR A 296 -53.62 7.85 -4.88
N SER A 297 -54.45 6.96 -5.42
CA SER A 297 -55.26 7.25 -6.61
C SER A 297 -56.75 6.95 -6.36
N TYR A 298 -57.61 7.86 -6.82
CA TYR A 298 -59.06 7.71 -6.87
C TYR A 298 -59.55 8.06 -8.28
N GLU A 299 -59.98 7.05 -9.05
CA GLU A 299 -60.45 7.21 -10.44
C GLU A 299 -59.42 7.82 -11.40
N GLY A 300 -58.14 7.86 -11.02
CA GLY A 300 -57.06 8.39 -11.85
C GLY A 300 -56.52 7.38 -12.87
N SER A 301 -55.74 7.87 -13.83
CA SER A 301 -55.03 7.07 -14.83
C SER A 301 -53.52 7.24 -14.65
N LEU A 302 -52.81 6.16 -14.35
CA LEU A 302 -51.35 6.13 -14.23
C LEU A 302 -50.79 5.20 -15.29
N THR A 303 -50.20 5.75 -16.35
CA THR A 303 -49.67 4.93 -17.44
C THR A 303 -48.30 5.37 -17.92
N ASN A 304 -47.46 4.46 -18.39
CA ASN A 304 -46.14 4.78 -18.98
C ASN A 304 -45.18 5.46 -17.99
N ASN A 305 -45.21 5.07 -16.71
CA ASN A 305 -44.35 5.65 -15.67
C ASN A 305 -43.21 4.71 -15.26
N LEU A 306 -42.09 5.27 -14.80
CA LEU A 306 -40.90 4.55 -14.38
C LEU A 306 -40.50 4.90 -12.93
N ALA A 307 -40.76 3.99 -12.00
CA ALA A 307 -40.39 4.15 -10.59
C ALA A 307 -38.96 3.64 -10.32
N LEU A 308 -37.99 4.55 -10.27
CA LEU A 308 -36.56 4.24 -10.07
C LEU A 308 -36.12 4.31 -8.60
N ASN A 309 -37.04 4.64 -7.70
CA ASN A 309 -36.76 4.84 -6.29
C ASN A 309 -36.05 3.59 -5.72
N LYS A 310 -34.97 3.78 -4.95
CA LYS A 310 -34.31 2.65 -4.26
C LYS A 310 -35.12 2.12 -3.09
N LYS A 311 -35.95 3.01 -2.50
CA LYS A 311 -36.73 2.71 -1.31
C LYS A 311 -38.05 3.47 -1.31
N VAL A 312 -39.11 2.74 -1.02
CA VAL A 312 -40.44 3.25 -0.68
C VAL A 312 -40.79 2.71 0.71
N SER A 313 -41.25 3.57 1.60
CA SER A 313 -41.69 3.16 2.95
C SER A 313 -43.02 3.84 3.25
N GLY A 314 -43.99 3.06 3.70
CA GLY A 314 -45.35 3.47 3.98
C GLY A 314 -45.97 2.60 5.07
N TYR A 315 -47.26 2.79 5.35
CA TYR A 315 -48.00 1.87 6.20
C TYR A 315 -48.23 0.53 5.48
N SER A 316 -48.13 -0.59 6.21
CA SER A 316 -47.74 -1.91 5.67
C SER A 316 -48.61 -2.51 4.57
N SER A 317 -49.87 -2.08 4.39
CA SER A 317 -50.78 -2.55 3.33
C SER A 317 -51.02 -1.57 2.18
N SER A 318 -50.46 -0.36 2.26
CA SER A 318 -50.74 0.73 1.32
C SER A 318 -49.46 1.28 0.69
N SER A 319 -48.50 0.39 0.45
CA SER A 319 -47.22 0.72 -0.18
C SER A 319 -47.04 -0.12 -1.44
N GLY A 320 -46.60 0.51 -2.53
CA GLY A 320 -46.33 -0.17 -3.79
C GLY A 320 -45.16 0.49 -4.50
N ARG A 321 -44.53 -0.23 -5.44
CA ARG A 321 -43.38 0.32 -6.16
C ARG A 321 -43.78 1.51 -7.03
N VAL A 322 -44.95 1.46 -7.66
CA VAL A 322 -45.48 2.55 -8.51
C VAL A 322 -46.55 3.34 -7.78
N LEU A 323 -47.62 2.67 -7.32
CA LEU A 323 -48.77 3.26 -6.64
C LEU A 323 -48.92 2.69 -5.23
N GLY A 324 -49.05 3.56 -4.22
CA GLY A 324 -49.25 3.12 -2.83
C GLY A 324 -50.59 2.46 -2.59
N TRP A 325 -51.69 3.17 -2.89
CA TRP A 325 -53.04 2.63 -2.75
C TRP A 325 -53.97 3.07 -3.88
N ASN A 326 -54.79 2.13 -4.32
CA ASN A 326 -55.90 2.38 -5.23
C ASN A 326 -57.22 2.16 -4.48
N SER A 327 -58.08 3.17 -4.50
CA SER A 327 -59.38 3.18 -3.80
C SER A 327 -60.59 2.95 -4.72
N SER A 328 -60.40 2.92 -6.04
CA SER A 328 -61.47 2.77 -7.03
C SER A 328 -61.13 1.74 -8.09
N SER A 329 -62.12 0.94 -8.50
CA SER A 329 -61.99 0.04 -9.64
C SER A 329 -61.88 0.77 -10.98
N SER A 330 -62.19 2.07 -11.02
CA SER A 330 -62.08 2.90 -12.22
C SER A 330 -60.65 3.42 -12.45
N THR A 331 -59.76 3.28 -11.46
CA THR A 331 -58.35 3.66 -11.62
C THR A 331 -57.71 2.78 -12.69
N THR A 332 -57.07 3.42 -13.67
CA THR A 332 -56.40 2.74 -14.79
C THR A 332 -54.90 2.70 -14.55
N LEU A 333 -54.31 1.51 -14.63
CA LEU A 333 -52.87 1.29 -14.60
C LEU A 333 -52.45 0.59 -15.89
N GLY A 334 -51.28 0.92 -16.43
CA GLY A 334 -50.77 0.25 -17.62
C GLY A 334 -49.39 0.74 -18.03
N SER A 335 -48.56 -0.16 -18.57
CA SER A 335 -47.20 0.18 -19.02
C SER A 335 -46.36 0.89 -17.95
N ASN A 336 -46.54 0.55 -16.67
CA ASN A 336 -45.72 1.09 -15.59
C ASN A 336 -44.59 0.11 -15.24
N TYR A 337 -43.39 0.65 -15.06
CA TYR A 337 -42.18 -0.10 -14.76
C TYR A 337 -41.54 0.40 -13.47
N ALA A 338 -40.80 -0.49 -12.81
CA ALA A 338 -40.12 -0.15 -11.57
C ALA A 338 -38.79 -0.89 -11.44
N ASN A 339 -37.90 -0.29 -10.65
CA ASN A 339 -36.65 -0.88 -10.21
C ASN A 339 -36.92 -2.24 -9.50
N PRO A 340 -36.37 -3.36 -9.99
CA PRO A 340 -36.53 -4.67 -9.37
C PRO A 340 -35.88 -4.76 -7.98
N ASP A 341 -34.85 -3.96 -7.71
CA ASP A 341 -34.15 -3.91 -6.43
C ASP A 341 -34.80 -2.92 -5.44
N MET A 342 -35.97 -2.36 -5.78
CA MET A 342 -36.67 -1.41 -4.91
C MET A 342 -37.12 -2.09 -3.61
N LEU A 343 -36.68 -1.53 -2.49
CA LEU A 343 -37.15 -1.94 -1.16
C LEU A 343 -38.46 -1.25 -0.82
N VAL A 344 -39.56 -2.00 -0.78
CA VAL A 344 -40.86 -1.53 -0.26
C VAL A 344 -40.98 -2.00 1.18
N ASN A 345 -41.09 -1.06 2.11
CA ASN A 345 -41.11 -1.34 3.56
C ASN A 345 -39.93 -2.20 4.04
N GLY A 346 -38.77 -2.01 3.43
CA GLY A 346 -37.53 -2.73 3.74
C GLY A 346 -37.46 -4.15 3.20
N GLN A 347 -38.39 -4.56 2.34
CA GLN A 347 -38.41 -5.86 1.67
C GLN A 347 -38.33 -5.69 0.16
N LEU A 348 -37.64 -6.61 -0.52
CA LEU A 348 -37.72 -6.69 -1.98
C LEU A 348 -39.15 -7.06 -2.38
N THR A 349 -39.68 -6.38 -3.38
CA THR A 349 -41.03 -6.64 -3.91
C THR A 349 -40.91 -6.93 -5.39
N ASP A 350 -41.34 -8.13 -5.78
CA ASP A 350 -41.29 -8.58 -7.17
C ASP A 350 -42.12 -7.67 -8.08
N GLY A 351 -41.67 -7.59 -9.33
CA GLY A 351 -42.49 -7.01 -10.38
C GLY A 351 -43.63 -7.95 -10.73
N THR A 352 -44.83 -7.39 -10.83
CA THR A 352 -45.97 -8.10 -11.38
C THR A 352 -46.27 -7.51 -12.75
N ALA A 353 -47.53 -7.50 -13.18
CA ALA A 353 -47.87 -6.93 -14.47
C ALA A 353 -47.73 -5.39 -14.47
N ALA A 354 -47.51 -4.83 -15.65
CA ALA A 354 -47.33 -3.38 -15.86
C ALA A 354 -48.60 -2.55 -15.53
N ASP A 355 -49.74 -3.21 -15.35
CA ASP A 355 -51.05 -2.68 -14.94
C ASP A 355 -51.35 -2.89 -13.45
N SER A 356 -50.32 -3.09 -12.62
CA SER A 356 -50.44 -3.25 -11.17
C SER A 356 -49.86 -2.08 -10.38
N ASN A 357 -50.16 -2.02 -9.08
CA ASN A 357 -49.56 -1.05 -8.14
C ASN A 357 -48.02 -1.18 -8.03
N SER A 358 -47.46 -2.33 -8.38
CA SER A 358 -46.01 -2.58 -8.33
C SER A 358 -45.32 -2.38 -9.70
N GLY A 359 -46.08 -2.30 -10.79
CA GLY A 359 -45.53 -2.28 -12.15
C GLY A 359 -44.70 -3.52 -12.51
N ALA A 360 -44.31 -3.62 -13.78
CA ALA A 360 -43.35 -4.63 -14.23
C ALA A 360 -41.93 -4.25 -13.79
N ALA A 361 -41.08 -5.25 -13.58
CA ALA A 361 -39.65 -5.00 -13.42
C ALA A 361 -39.06 -4.57 -14.78
N THR A 362 -38.09 -3.65 -14.75
CA THR A 362 -37.27 -3.31 -15.91
C THR A 362 -35.80 -3.22 -15.50
N TYR A 363 -34.91 -3.12 -16.47
CA TYR A 363 -33.47 -3.26 -16.27
C TYR A 363 -32.71 -2.22 -17.10
N SER A 364 -31.46 -1.95 -16.76
CA SER A 364 -30.66 -0.92 -17.43
C SER A 364 -30.50 -1.13 -18.94
N ASP A 365 -30.55 -2.38 -19.38
CA ASP A 365 -30.44 -2.80 -20.79
C ASP A 365 -31.80 -2.92 -21.51
N LYS A 366 -32.91 -2.94 -20.76
CA LYS A 366 -34.27 -3.14 -21.30
C LYS A 366 -35.19 -1.93 -21.18
N PHE A 367 -34.95 -1.04 -20.22
CA PHE A 367 -35.89 0.04 -19.88
C PHE A 367 -36.23 0.96 -21.04
N LYS A 368 -35.29 1.19 -21.96
CA LYS A 368 -35.55 1.95 -23.18
C LYS A 368 -36.56 1.25 -24.08
N ASP A 369 -36.39 -0.05 -24.31
CA ASP A 369 -37.29 -0.85 -25.13
C ASP A 369 -38.62 -1.10 -24.42
N ASP A 370 -38.62 -1.27 -23.10
CA ASP A 370 -39.83 -1.39 -22.29
C ASP A 370 -40.67 -0.11 -22.35
N LEU A 371 -40.05 1.07 -22.31
CA LEU A 371 -40.74 2.35 -22.34
C LEU A 371 -41.15 2.78 -23.76
N ILE A 372 -40.34 2.46 -24.79
CA ILE A 372 -40.64 2.80 -26.19
C ILE A 372 -41.52 1.73 -26.85
N GLY A 373 -41.11 0.46 -26.73
CA GLY A 373 -41.64 -0.69 -27.48
C GLY A 373 -42.98 -1.23 -27.00
N THR A 374 -43.45 -0.88 -25.80
CA THR A 374 -44.80 -1.25 -25.33
C THR A 374 -45.91 -0.33 -25.81
N THR A 375 -45.57 0.59 -26.70
CA THR A 375 -46.50 1.60 -27.20
C THR A 375 -46.29 1.86 -28.68
N SER A 376 -47.33 2.33 -29.38
CA SER A 376 -47.28 2.64 -30.82
C SER A 376 -46.05 3.52 -31.15
N PRO A 377 -45.38 3.39 -32.31
CA PRO A 377 -44.19 4.20 -32.69
C PRO A 377 -44.38 5.73 -32.64
N GLU A 378 -45.60 6.21 -32.36
CA GLU A 378 -45.99 7.61 -32.13
C GLU A 378 -45.89 8.09 -30.67
N THR A 379 -45.30 7.32 -29.74
CA THR A 379 -45.32 7.70 -28.32
C THR A 379 -44.29 8.71 -27.86
N ALA A 380 -44.64 9.35 -26.75
CA ALA A 380 -43.94 10.50 -26.23
C ALA A 380 -42.56 10.17 -25.63
N TRP A 381 -42.28 8.92 -25.22
CA TRP A 381 -40.92 8.51 -24.82
C TRP A 381 -39.90 8.65 -25.95
N ASN A 382 -40.29 8.45 -27.22
CA ASN A 382 -39.45 8.66 -28.39
C ASN A 382 -39.33 10.16 -28.73
N THR A 383 -40.47 10.87 -28.72
CA THR A 383 -40.53 12.22 -29.29
C THR A 383 -40.06 13.29 -28.32
N VAL A 384 -40.41 13.20 -27.03
CA VAL A 384 -40.21 14.24 -26.00
C VAL A 384 -38.92 14.08 -25.22
N TRP A 385 -38.32 12.89 -25.23
CA TRP A 385 -37.13 12.59 -24.42
C TRP A 385 -35.88 12.39 -25.28
N ILE A 386 -34.72 12.72 -24.72
CA ILE A 386 -33.40 12.42 -25.27
C ILE A 386 -32.84 11.22 -24.54
N TRP A 387 -32.49 10.21 -25.33
CA TRP A 387 -31.87 8.99 -24.86
C TRP A 387 -30.38 9.05 -25.12
N THR A 388 -29.60 8.96 -24.06
CA THR A 388 -28.14 8.80 -24.11
C THR A 388 -27.80 7.45 -23.51
N ASP A 389 -26.92 6.69 -24.17
CA ASP A 389 -26.58 5.34 -23.73
C ASP A 389 -26.02 5.34 -22.30
N GLY A 390 -26.51 4.42 -21.46
CA GLY A 390 -26.13 4.33 -20.05
C GLY A 390 -26.67 5.45 -19.14
N GLN A 391 -27.51 6.35 -19.63
CA GLN A 391 -28.10 7.44 -18.84
C GLN A 391 -29.63 7.36 -18.80
N LEU A 392 -30.24 7.92 -17.77
CA LEU A 392 -31.67 8.20 -17.74
C LEU A 392 -32.05 9.28 -18.77
N PRO A 393 -33.25 9.21 -19.37
CA PRO A 393 -33.66 10.15 -20.40
C PRO A 393 -33.85 11.58 -19.85
N GLN A 394 -33.52 12.56 -20.69
CA GLN A 394 -33.68 13.99 -20.39
C GLN A 394 -34.77 14.62 -21.27
N LEU A 395 -35.46 15.64 -20.76
CA LEU A 395 -36.60 16.26 -21.46
C LEU A 395 -36.15 17.23 -22.58
N LYS A 396 -36.80 17.16 -23.74
CA LYS A 396 -36.79 18.21 -24.76
C LYS A 396 -37.81 19.30 -24.41
N MET A 397 -37.54 20.50 -24.90
CA MET A 397 -38.44 21.65 -24.74
C MET A 397 -39.56 21.56 -25.75
N ILE A 398 -40.78 21.88 -25.35
CA ILE A 398 -41.89 22.16 -26.27
C ILE A 398 -41.61 23.52 -26.93
N THR A 399 -41.58 23.58 -28.26
CA THR A 399 -41.31 24.83 -29.00
C THR A 399 -42.55 25.46 -29.60
N ASP A 400 -43.58 24.65 -29.86
CA ASP A 400 -44.79 25.07 -30.57
C ASP A 400 -46.01 24.30 -30.06
N GLU A 401 -47.17 24.94 -30.13
CA GLU A 401 -48.46 24.36 -29.76
C GLU A 401 -49.56 24.73 -30.75
N ASP A 402 -50.57 23.86 -30.88
CA ASP A 402 -51.80 24.16 -31.62
C ASP A 402 -52.74 25.09 -30.84
N GLU A 403 -53.88 25.43 -31.43
CA GLU A 403 -54.89 26.31 -30.82
C GLU A 403 -55.43 25.76 -29.48
N ASN A 404 -55.48 24.45 -29.31
CA ASN A 404 -55.94 23.77 -28.10
C ASN A 404 -54.83 23.63 -27.03
N GLY A 405 -53.61 24.07 -27.34
CA GLY A 405 -52.45 23.95 -26.46
C GLY A 405 -51.80 22.56 -26.50
N THR A 406 -52.04 21.79 -27.55
CA THR A 406 -51.35 20.51 -27.79
C THR A 406 -49.97 20.78 -28.38
N PRO A 407 -48.88 20.20 -27.84
CA PRO A 407 -47.54 20.39 -28.41
C PRO A 407 -47.45 19.87 -29.84
N THR A 408 -46.89 20.68 -30.74
CA THR A 408 -46.66 20.35 -32.16
C THR A 408 -45.19 20.37 -32.57
N GLY A 409 -44.31 20.92 -31.72
CA GLY A 409 -42.87 21.01 -31.94
C GLY A 409 -42.06 20.77 -30.67
N TYR A 410 -40.87 20.19 -30.84
CA TYR A 410 -39.90 19.95 -29.76
C TYR A 410 -38.49 20.34 -30.19
N SER A 411 -37.67 20.77 -29.23
CA SER A 411 -36.25 21.04 -29.45
C SER A 411 -35.47 19.77 -29.78
N ASN A 412 -34.35 19.92 -30.49
CA ASN A 412 -33.45 18.78 -30.78
C ASN A 412 -32.63 18.33 -29.56
N ASN A 413 -32.38 19.25 -28.61
CA ASN A 413 -31.54 19.05 -27.43
C ASN A 413 -32.36 19.16 -26.14
N ALA A 414 -31.82 18.63 -25.05
CA ALA A 414 -32.42 18.72 -23.73
C ALA A 414 -32.37 20.17 -23.26
N PHE A 415 -33.41 20.63 -22.56
CA PHE A 415 -33.47 22.00 -22.07
C PHE A 415 -32.94 22.13 -20.65
N GLY A 416 -32.57 23.35 -20.26
CA GLY A 416 -32.08 23.63 -18.92
C GLY A 416 -30.80 22.87 -18.56
N SER A 417 -30.36 23.03 -17.33
CA SER A 417 -29.21 22.30 -16.77
C SER A 417 -29.64 20.96 -16.16
N GLN A 418 -30.36 20.12 -16.92
CA GLN A 418 -30.78 18.80 -16.46
C GLN A 418 -29.57 17.92 -16.10
N PRO A 419 -29.59 17.19 -14.97
CA PRO A 419 -28.49 16.31 -14.61
C PRO A 419 -28.37 15.13 -15.58
N SER A 420 -27.14 14.69 -15.86
CA SER A 420 -26.87 13.40 -16.51
C SER A 420 -26.79 12.34 -15.41
N ILE A 421 -27.76 11.43 -15.38
CA ILE A 421 -27.89 10.43 -14.32
C ILE A 421 -27.62 9.05 -14.92
N SER A 422 -26.66 8.32 -14.35
CA SER A 422 -26.37 6.94 -14.76
C SER A 422 -27.57 6.03 -14.50
N VAL A 423 -27.99 5.25 -15.49
CA VAL A 423 -29.08 4.28 -15.32
C VAL A 423 -28.69 3.17 -14.32
N GLY A 424 -27.41 2.77 -14.32
CA GLY A 424 -26.88 1.73 -13.46
C GLY A 424 -26.88 2.10 -11.96
N ASP A 425 -27.07 3.38 -11.63
CA ASP A 425 -27.25 3.81 -10.24
C ASP A 425 -28.61 3.38 -9.68
N TYR A 426 -29.58 3.06 -10.54
CA TYR A 426 -30.97 2.80 -10.15
C TYR A 426 -31.52 1.48 -10.68
N LEU A 427 -31.13 1.03 -11.86
CA LEU A 427 -31.56 -0.23 -12.43
C LEU A 427 -30.37 -1.19 -12.53
N PRO A 428 -30.50 -2.43 -12.03
CA PRO A 428 -29.54 -3.46 -12.37
C PRO A 428 -29.68 -3.84 -13.86
N HIS A 429 -28.64 -4.46 -14.41
CA HIS A 429 -28.76 -5.13 -15.70
C HIS A 429 -29.62 -6.40 -15.52
N ALA A 430 -30.37 -6.78 -16.54
CA ALA A 430 -31.15 -8.00 -16.50
C ALA A 430 -30.24 -9.23 -16.30
N PRO A 431 -30.75 -10.31 -15.68
CA PRO A 431 -30.04 -11.59 -15.66
C PRO A 431 -29.68 -12.01 -17.09
N TRP A 432 -28.47 -12.52 -17.31
CA TRP A 432 -28.01 -12.85 -18.66
C TRP A 432 -28.86 -13.91 -19.36
N ALA A 433 -29.57 -14.76 -18.59
CA ALA A 433 -30.57 -15.69 -19.12
C ALA A 433 -31.69 -14.98 -19.92
N ASP A 434 -32.06 -13.76 -19.52
CA ASP A 434 -33.11 -12.98 -20.16
C ASP A 434 -32.55 -12.04 -21.24
N CYS A 435 -31.23 -11.92 -21.34
CA CYS A 435 -30.51 -11.09 -22.31
C CYS A 435 -29.86 -11.92 -23.43
N ALA A 436 -30.11 -13.23 -23.46
CA ALA A 436 -29.58 -14.11 -24.47
C ALA A 436 -30.00 -13.63 -25.88
N ALA A 437 -29.03 -13.59 -26.80
CA ALA A 437 -29.31 -13.39 -28.21
C ALA A 437 -30.19 -14.53 -28.76
N THR A 438 -30.75 -14.37 -29.95
CA THR A 438 -31.50 -15.42 -30.65
C THR A 438 -30.64 -16.23 -31.62
N SER A 439 -29.45 -15.74 -31.94
CA SER A 439 -28.46 -16.36 -32.82
C SER A 439 -27.07 -15.77 -32.57
N ILE A 440 -26.02 -16.48 -32.97
CA ILE A 440 -24.65 -15.95 -33.05
C ILE A 440 -24.46 -15.32 -34.43
N ALA A 441 -23.94 -14.09 -34.49
CA ALA A 441 -23.78 -13.36 -35.73
C ALA A 441 -22.71 -13.98 -36.65
N ASN A 442 -21.64 -14.52 -36.07
CA ASN A 442 -20.59 -15.22 -36.81
C ASN A 442 -21.13 -16.49 -37.49
N SER A 443 -20.66 -16.76 -38.71
CA SER A 443 -21.09 -17.88 -39.54
C SER A 443 -20.06 -19.03 -39.61
N GLY A 444 -19.13 -19.11 -38.66
CA GLY A 444 -18.15 -20.19 -38.61
C GLY A 444 -18.82 -21.56 -38.46
N ASP A 445 -18.25 -22.58 -39.10
CA ASP A 445 -18.83 -23.93 -39.08
C ASP A 445 -18.52 -24.73 -37.79
N GLY A 446 -17.68 -24.16 -36.93
CA GLY A 446 -17.27 -24.75 -35.66
C GLY A 446 -16.20 -25.82 -35.81
N THR A 447 -15.51 -25.91 -36.94
CA THR A 447 -14.30 -26.74 -37.07
C THR A 447 -13.09 -26.05 -36.42
N LYS A 448 -12.01 -26.80 -36.14
CA LYS A 448 -10.77 -26.25 -35.57
C LYS A 448 -10.20 -25.09 -36.41
N GLY A 449 -10.35 -25.14 -37.73
CA GLY A 449 -9.89 -24.12 -38.66
C GLY A 449 -10.84 -22.93 -38.84
N ASP A 450 -12.12 -23.10 -38.54
CA ASP A 450 -13.16 -22.07 -38.64
C ASP A 450 -14.10 -22.11 -37.41
N PRO A 451 -13.59 -21.70 -36.22
CA PRO A 451 -14.35 -21.77 -34.99
C PRO A 451 -15.50 -20.76 -34.97
N ILE A 452 -16.57 -21.08 -34.24
CA ILE A 452 -17.70 -20.18 -34.02
C ILE A 452 -17.24 -19.04 -33.10
N LEU A 453 -17.24 -17.82 -33.61
CA LEU A 453 -16.76 -16.65 -32.87
C LEU A 453 -17.88 -16.00 -32.05
N ILE A 454 -17.63 -15.77 -30.77
CA ILE A 454 -18.53 -15.09 -29.82
C ILE A 454 -17.99 -13.69 -29.54
N ALA A 455 -18.80 -12.68 -29.83
CA ALA A 455 -18.40 -11.26 -29.78
C ALA A 455 -19.07 -10.47 -28.65
N SER A 456 -20.12 -11.00 -28.01
CA SER A 456 -20.87 -10.29 -26.96
C SER A 456 -21.37 -11.18 -25.82
N GLY A 457 -21.70 -10.56 -24.69
CA GLY A 457 -22.29 -11.26 -23.53
C GLY A 457 -23.62 -11.92 -23.87
N ALA A 458 -24.43 -11.30 -24.74
CA ALA A 458 -25.71 -11.84 -25.18
C ALA A 458 -25.54 -13.12 -26.03
N GLU A 459 -24.53 -13.17 -26.91
CA GLU A 459 -24.18 -14.37 -27.67
C GLU A 459 -23.61 -15.48 -26.77
N LEU A 460 -22.79 -15.12 -25.78
CA LEU A 460 -22.27 -16.08 -24.80
C LEU A 460 -23.39 -16.66 -23.94
N ALA A 461 -24.35 -15.83 -23.52
CA ALA A 461 -25.55 -16.26 -22.80
C ALA A 461 -26.46 -17.14 -23.66
N TYR A 462 -26.55 -16.85 -24.96
CA TYR A 462 -27.25 -17.72 -25.91
C TYR A 462 -26.59 -19.10 -26.02
N LEU A 463 -25.26 -19.17 -26.07
CA LEU A 463 -24.54 -20.45 -25.99
C LEU A 463 -24.90 -21.19 -24.69
N ALA A 464 -24.86 -20.51 -23.54
CA ALA A 464 -25.23 -21.10 -22.26
C ALA A 464 -26.66 -21.67 -22.30
N GLN A 465 -27.61 -20.93 -22.85
CA GLN A 465 -29.00 -21.36 -22.99
C GLN A 465 -29.14 -22.60 -23.88
N GLN A 466 -28.47 -22.64 -25.03
CA GLN A 466 -28.54 -23.79 -25.95
C GLN A 466 -27.87 -25.02 -25.36
N VAL A 467 -26.74 -24.86 -24.66
CA VAL A 467 -26.10 -25.94 -23.90
C VAL A 467 -27.07 -26.50 -22.87
N ASN A 468 -27.62 -25.64 -22.01
CA ASN A 468 -28.41 -26.06 -20.85
C ASN A 468 -29.77 -26.66 -21.22
N ASN A 469 -30.33 -26.30 -22.36
CA ASN A 469 -31.62 -26.81 -22.85
C ASN A 469 -31.48 -27.94 -23.88
N ASN A 470 -30.26 -28.39 -24.19
CA ASN A 470 -29.99 -29.28 -25.33
C ASN A 470 -30.63 -28.77 -26.64
N GLY A 471 -30.59 -27.44 -26.81
CA GLY A 471 -31.19 -26.75 -27.94
C GLY A 471 -30.20 -26.61 -29.09
N LYS A 472 -30.71 -26.34 -30.29
CA LYS A 472 -29.87 -26.12 -31.47
C LYS A 472 -29.28 -24.72 -31.45
N LEU A 473 -28.00 -24.61 -31.78
CA LEU A 473 -27.32 -23.33 -31.87
C LEU A 473 -27.46 -22.74 -33.27
N LYS A 474 -28.04 -21.56 -33.37
CA LYS A 474 -28.15 -20.82 -34.63
C LYS A 474 -26.94 -19.91 -34.84
N VAL A 475 -26.25 -20.07 -35.97
CA VAL A 475 -25.03 -19.33 -36.34
C VAL A 475 -25.19 -18.66 -37.71
N GLY A 476 -24.59 -17.49 -37.91
CA GLY A 476 -24.76 -16.66 -39.12
C GLY A 476 -25.96 -15.71 -39.05
N GLY A 477 -26.39 -15.34 -37.85
CA GLY A 477 -27.55 -14.48 -37.60
C GLY A 477 -28.91 -15.17 -37.80
N ASP A 478 -29.99 -14.38 -37.83
CA ASP A 478 -31.36 -14.90 -37.84
C ASP A 478 -31.77 -15.65 -39.12
N SER A 479 -30.96 -15.58 -40.18
CA SER A 479 -31.15 -16.37 -41.41
C SER A 479 -30.09 -17.46 -41.59
N GLY A 480 -29.27 -17.70 -40.57
CA GLY A 480 -28.16 -18.63 -40.59
C GLY A 480 -28.54 -20.09 -40.37
N SER A 481 -27.52 -20.95 -40.25
CA SER A 481 -27.67 -22.39 -40.06
C SER A 481 -27.79 -22.80 -38.60
N GLU A 482 -28.43 -23.94 -38.35
CA GLU A 482 -28.50 -24.55 -37.02
C GLU A 482 -27.45 -25.66 -36.86
N ILE A 483 -26.86 -25.73 -35.67
CA ILE A 483 -25.93 -26.77 -35.25
C ILE A 483 -26.58 -27.55 -34.11
N ASP A 484 -26.64 -28.88 -34.25
CA ASP A 484 -27.21 -29.76 -33.22
C ASP A 484 -26.29 -29.85 -31.99
N ASN A 485 -26.89 -29.83 -30.81
CA ASN A 485 -26.20 -29.93 -29.51
C ASN A 485 -26.39 -31.30 -28.82
N THR A 486 -26.84 -32.32 -29.56
CA THR A 486 -27.18 -33.62 -28.95
C THR A 486 -25.99 -34.33 -28.29
N ASN A 487 -24.77 -33.90 -28.58
CA ASN A 487 -23.50 -34.37 -28.04
C ASN A 487 -22.76 -33.31 -27.18
N GLY A 488 -23.45 -32.28 -26.68
CA GLY A 488 -22.81 -31.19 -25.93
C GLY A 488 -21.83 -30.37 -26.78
N PHE A 489 -21.93 -30.41 -28.10
CA PHE A 489 -20.99 -29.83 -29.06
C PHE A 489 -19.58 -30.45 -29.08
N SER A 490 -19.46 -31.75 -28.76
CA SER A 490 -18.15 -32.44 -28.63
C SER A 490 -17.21 -32.36 -29.84
N ASP A 491 -17.74 -32.04 -31.02
CA ASP A 491 -17.00 -31.92 -32.29
C ASP A 491 -16.89 -30.47 -32.78
N LYS A 492 -17.22 -29.49 -31.92
CA LYS A 492 -17.25 -28.07 -32.29
C LYS A 492 -16.26 -27.23 -31.48
N TYR A 493 -15.78 -26.18 -32.15
CA TYR A 493 -14.82 -25.22 -31.65
C TYR A 493 -15.46 -23.83 -31.58
N PHE A 494 -15.33 -23.21 -30.42
CA PHE A 494 -15.80 -21.88 -30.09
C PHE A 494 -14.61 -21.02 -29.74
N ALA A 495 -14.66 -19.74 -30.09
CA ALA A 495 -13.66 -18.80 -29.62
C ALA A 495 -14.25 -17.42 -29.34
N LEU A 496 -13.66 -16.70 -28.39
CA LEU A 496 -13.96 -15.28 -28.24
C LEU A 496 -13.31 -14.49 -29.39
N SER A 497 -14.03 -13.50 -29.91
CA SER A 497 -13.49 -12.49 -30.85
C SER A 497 -13.33 -11.12 -30.21
N ALA A 498 -13.78 -10.96 -28.96
CA ALA A 498 -13.66 -9.75 -28.16
C ALA A 498 -13.61 -10.10 -26.67
N THR A 499 -13.13 -9.15 -25.86
CA THR A 499 -13.37 -9.16 -24.41
C THR A 499 -14.87 -9.00 -24.17
N ILE A 500 -15.43 -9.83 -23.30
CA ILE A 500 -16.87 -9.87 -23.01
C ILE A 500 -17.10 -9.24 -21.64
N ASP A 501 -17.95 -8.22 -21.58
CA ASP A 501 -18.36 -7.63 -20.31
C ASP A 501 -19.71 -8.21 -19.87
N LEU A 502 -19.71 -8.88 -18.72
CA LEU A 502 -20.90 -9.41 -18.05
C LEU A 502 -21.36 -8.53 -16.89
N ALA A 503 -20.73 -7.37 -16.67
CA ALA A 503 -21.03 -6.49 -15.55
C ALA A 503 -22.53 -6.12 -15.49
N GLY A 504 -23.05 -6.07 -14.26
CA GLY A 504 -24.43 -5.66 -13.96
C GLY A 504 -25.42 -6.80 -13.81
N GLY A 505 -25.31 -7.89 -14.58
CA GLY A 505 -26.30 -8.98 -14.62
C GLY A 505 -25.81 -10.26 -13.94
N GLU A 506 -26.73 -11.05 -13.38
CA GLU A 506 -26.40 -12.38 -12.83
C GLU A 506 -26.13 -13.38 -13.97
N TRP A 507 -25.03 -14.14 -13.87
CA TRP A 507 -24.63 -15.10 -14.90
C TRP A 507 -25.25 -16.49 -14.71
N THR A 508 -25.68 -17.09 -15.83
CA THR A 508 -26.11 -18.49 -15.89
C THR A 508 -24.96 -19.36 -16.42
N PRO A 509 -24.46 -20.35 -15.65
CA PRO A 509 -23.33 -21.18 -16.09
C PRO A 509 -23.59 -21.92 -17.41
N ILE A 510 -22.55 -22.07 -18.22
CA ILE A 510 -22.58 -22.91 -19.43
C ILE A 510 -22.40 -24.38 -19.03
N GLY A 511 -23.41 -25.21 -19.25
CA GLY A 511 -23.40 -26.63 -18.90
C GLY A 511 -24.01 -26.90 -17.53
N VAL A 512 -24.92 -27.88 -17.48
CA VAL A 512 -25.63 -28.33 -16.27
C VAL A 512 -25.67 -29.85 -16.18
N GLN A 513 -26.22 -30.39 -15.09
CA GLN A 513 -26.38 -31.84 -14.96
C GLN A 513 -27.18 -32.43 -16.13
N GLY A 514 -26.62 -33.42 -16.80
CA GLY A 514 -27.26 -34.09 -17.95
C GLY A 514 -27.13 -33.35 -19.29
N CYS A 515 -26.66 -32.10 -19.28
CA CYS A 515 -26.36 -31.31 -20.47
C CYS A 515 -25.00 -30.59 -20.29
N PRO A 516 -23.88 -31.33 -20.22
CA PRO A 516 -22.56 -30.72 -20.11
C PRO A 516 -22.16 -30.02 -21.40
N PHE A 517 -21.25 -29.06 -21.29
CA PHE A 517 -20.53 -28.56 -22.46
C PHE A 517 -19.37 -29.50 -22.78
N SER A 518 -19.30 -29.99 -24.02
CA SER A 518 -18.28 -30.93 -24.48
C SER A 518 -17.41 -30.39 -25.61
N GLY A 519 -17.68 -29.17 -26.08
CA GLY A 519 -16.89 -28.53 -27.13
C GLY A 519 -15.51 -28.03 -26.68
N HIS A 520 -14.81 -27.41 -27.63
CA HIS A 520 -13.53 -26.74 -27.39
C HIS A 520 -13.75 -25.23 -27.36
N PHE A 521 -13.44 -24.58 -26.26
CA PHE A 521 -13.61 -23.14 -26.07
C PHE A 521 -12.26 -22.46 -25.88
N ASP A 522 -11.94 -21.56 -26.80
CA ASP A 522 -10.70 -20.78 -26.82
C ASP A 522 -11.00 -19.30 -26.55
N GLY A 523 -10.55 -18.78 -25.40
CA GLY A 523 -10.67 -17.36 -25.09
C GLY A 523 -9.87 -16.46 -26.04
N LYS A 524 -8.94 -16.99 -26.83
CA LYS A 524 -8.02 -16.26 -27.73
C LYS A 524 -7.32 -15.08 -27.04
N GLY A 525 -7.06 -15.22 -25.74
CA GLY A 525 -6.45 -14.19 -24.92
C GLY A 525 -7.40 -13.09 -24.44
N HIS A 526 -8.69 -13.18 -24.74
CA HIS A 526 -9.71 -12.27 -24.25
C HIS A 526 -10.14 -12.62 -22.81
N THR A 527 -10.69 -11.60 -22.15
CA THR A 527 -11.24 -11.73 -20.80
C THR A 527 -12.76 -11.71 -20.86
N VAL A 528 -13.40 -12.50 -19.99
CA VAL A 528 -14.81 -12.31 -19.63
C VAL A 528 -14.83 -11.57 -18.29
N SER A 529 -15.16 -10.28 -18.32
CA SER A 529 -15.15 -9.40 -17.15
C SER A 529 -16.52 -9.28 -16.50
N GLY A 530 -16.55 -8.82 -15.24
CA GLY A 530 -17.79 -8.55 -14.53
C GLY A 530 -18.60 -9.79 -14.14
N LEU A 531 -17.99 -10.98 -14.15
CA LEU A 531 -18.68 -12.22 -13.79
C LEU A 531 -19.13 -12.17 -12.33
N LYS A 532 -20.45 -12.29 -12.10
CA LYS A 532 -21.04 -12.48 -10.78
C LYS A 532 -22.19 -13.48 -10.82
N GLN A 533 -22.35 -14.19 -9.72
CA GLN A 533 -23.41 -15.19 -9.55
C GLN A 533 -23.83 -15.23 -8.08
N ALA A 534 -25.09 -14.92 -7.81
CA ALA A 534 -25.72 -15.11 -6.51
C ALA A 534 -26.77 -16.23 -6.59
N ILE A 535 -26.44 -17.41 -6.08
CA ILE A 535 -27.36 -18.56 -6.05
C ILE A 535 -27.79 -18.81 -4.61
N ASN A 536 -29.08 -18.57 -4.34
CA ASN A 536 -29.72 -18.83 -3.06
C ASN A 536 -30.95 -19.73 -3.29
N THR A 537 -30.86 -21.02 -2.98
CA THR A 537 -31.98 -21.94 -3.14
C THR A 537 -32.67 -22.22 -1.80
N GLU A 538 -33.81 -21.55 -1.58
CA GLU A 538 -34.72 -21.84 -0.48
C GLU A 538 -35.65 -23.01 -0.87
N GLY A 539 -35.28 -24.25 -0.51
CA GLY A 539 -36.09 -25.43 -0.78
C GLY A 539 -35.32 -26.75 -0.73
N SER A 540 -36.01 -27.87 -0.98
CA SER A 540 -35.41 -29.20 -1.06
C SER A 540 -34.84 -29.47 -2.45
N PHE A 541 -33.59 -29.08 -2.69
CA PHE A 541 -32.84 -29.46 -3.89
C PHE A 541 -31.82 -30.55 -3.53
N ASP A 542 -32.10 -31.81 -3.88
CA ASP A 542 -31.22 -32.96 -3.58
C ASP A 542 -30.17 -33.22 -4.69
N GLY A 543 -29.64 -32.14 -5.29
CA GLY A 543 -28.84 -32.21 -6.51
C GLY A 543 -27.41 -31.65 -6.40
N TRP A 544 -26.78 -31.46 -7.56
CA TRP A 544 -25.45 -30.86 -7.68
C TRP A 544 -25.60 -29.45 -8.24
N THR A 545 -24.99 -28.47 -7.57
CA THR A 545 -24.97 -27.07 -8.02
C THR A 545 -23.61 -26.76 -8.61
N PHE A 546 -23.57 -26.53 -9.92
CA PHE A 546 -22.34 -26.25 -10.65
C PHE A 546 -22.25 -24.77 -10.98
N VAL A 547 -21.17 -24.11 -10.56
CA VAL A 547 -21.06 -22.65 -10.59
C VAL A 547 -19.71 -22.20 -11.13
N GLY A 548 -19.73 -21.16 -11.94
CA GLY A 548 -18.61 -20.63 -12.72
C GLY A 548 -19.10 -20.09 -14.05
N LEU A 549 -18.17 -19.57 -14.87
CA LEU A 549 -18.50 -19.24 -16.25
C LEU A 549 -19.09 -20.48 -16.97
N PHE A 550 -18.44 -21.64 -16.77
CA PHE A 550 -18.97 -22.96 -17.10
C PHE A 550 -19.46 -23.65 -15.83
N GLY A 551 -20.65 -24.23 -15.86
CA GLY A 551 -21.13 -25.08 -14.76
C GLY A 551 -20.44 -26.43 -14.85
N TYR A 552 -20.72 -27.17 -15.93
CA TYR A 552 -20.20 -28.52 -16.15
C TYR A 552 -19.63 -28.69 -17.56
N VAL A 553 -18.34 -29.04 -17.64
CA VAL A 553 -17.64 -29.44 -18.87
C VAL A 553 -17.32 -30.93 -18.84
N GLU A 554 -17.57 -31.63 -19.95
CA GLU A 554 -17.27 -33.06 -20.10
C GLU A 554 -16.57 -33.31 -21.43
N ASP A 555 -15.36 -33.89 -21.44
CA ASP A 555 -14.58 -34.23 -22.64
C ASP A 555 -14.13 -33.06 -23.54
N GLY A 556 -14.36 -31.82 -23.11
CA GLY A 556 -14.03 -30.60 -23.84
C GLY A 556 -12.66 -30.00 -23.52
N THR A 557 -12.37 -28.84 -24.11
CA THR A 557 -11.17 -28.04 -23.82
C THR A 557 -11.56 -26.62 -23.46
N LEU A 558 -11.03 -26.09 -22.35
CA LEU A 558 -11.07 -24.67 -22.03
C LEU A 558 -9.65 -24.11 -22.08
N GLN A 559 -9.40 -23.13 -22.94
CA GLN A 559 -8.06 -22.54 -23.05
C GLN A 559 -8.02 -21.03 -23.30
N ASN A 560 -6.85 -20.41 -23.03
CA ASN A 560 -6.54 -19.01 -23.34
C ASN A 560 -7.56 -18.00 -22.78
N LEU A 561 -8.17 -18.31 -21.64
CA LEU A 561 -9.33 -17.59 -21.13
C LEU A 561 -9.01 -16.87 -19.82
N GLY A 562 -9.19 -15.55 -19.82
CA GLY A 562 -9.24 -14.76 -18.61
C GLY A 562 -10.68 -14.62 -18.12
N VAL A 563 -10.89 -14.70 -16.81
CA VAL A 563 -12.15 -14.30 -16.17
C VAL A 563 -11.85 -13.26 -15.08
N GLU A 564 -12.57 -12.15 -15.09
CA GLU A 564 -12.53 -11.15 -14.03
C GLU A 564 -13.87 -11.14 -13.28
N LEU A 565 -13.82 -11.50 -11.99
CA LEU A 565 -14.98 -11.47 -11.09
C LEU A 565 -15.33 -10.03 -10.72
N ALA A 566 -16.62 -9.69 -10.77
CA ALA A 566 -17.11 -8.43 -10.23
C ALA A 566 -16.91 -8.36 -8.70
N ASP A 567 -17.05 -7.18 -8.10
CA ASP A 567 -16.92 -6.98 -6.65
C ASP A 567 -17.86 -7.90 -5.83
N ALA A 568 -19.03 -8.27 -6.38
CA ALA A 568 -19.97 -9.23 -5.77
C ALA A 568 -19.45 -10.68 -5.79
N GLY A 569 -18.62 -11.03 -6.77
CA GLY A 569 -18.03 -12.36 -6.95
C GLY A 569 -19.06 -13.47 -7.24
N ILE A 570 -18.65 -14.70 -6.95
CA ILE A 570 -19.51 -15.89 -7.01
C ILE A 570 -19.87 -16.25 -5.58
N VAL A 571 -21.16 -16.18 -5.24
CA VAL A 571 -21.68 -16.48 -3.90
C VAL A 571 -22.80 -17.51 -4.01
N VAL A 572 -22.61 -18.64 -3.33
CA VAL A 572 -23.53 -19.79 -3.43
C VAL A 572 -23.96 -20.24 -2.03
N SER A 573 -25.27 -20.35 -1.84
CA SER A 573 -25.91 -20.89 -0.64
C SER A 573 -27.05 -21.81 -1.04
N VAL A 574 -26.90 -23.11 -0.79
CA VAL A 574 -27.95 -24.12 -1.04
C VAL A 574 -28.21 -24.94 0.22
N ASN A 575 -29.48 -25.14 0.57
CA ASN A 575 -29.86 -25.84 1.80
C ASN A 575 -29.62 -27.35 1.76
N GLN A 576 -29.64 -27.96 0.57
CA GLN A 576 -29.46 -29.39 0.31
C GLN A 576 -28.55 -29.57 -0.92
N GLY A 577 -27.85 -30.70 -1.00
CA GLY A 577 -27.03 -31.06 -2.14
C GLY A 577 -25.58 -30.55 -2.12
N TYR A 578 -24.85 -30.90 -3.17
CA TYR A 578 -23.44 -30.60 -3.35
C TYR A 578 -23.24 -29.26 -4.07
N VAL A 579 -22.18 -28.52 -3.74
CA VAL A 579 -21.80 -27.30 -4.45
C VAL A 579 -20.40 -27.45 -5.02
N LEU A 580 -20.24 -27.09 -6.29
CA LEU A 580 -18.97 -27.12 -7.01
C LEU A 580 -18.80 -25.79 -7.72
N ALA A 581 -17.89 -24.96 -7.21
CA ALA A 581 -17.73 -23.58 -7.65
C ALA A 581 -16.30 -23.28 -8.10
N GLY A 582 -16.15 -22.67 -9.27
CA GLY A 582 -14.88 -22.10 -9.71
C GLY A 582 -15.08 -20.89 -10.60
N GLY A 583 -14.10 -20.01 -10.70
CA GLY A 583 -14.22 -18.83 -11.56
C GLY A 583 -14.38 -19.20 -13.03
N ILE A 584 -13.63 -20.21 -13.51
CA ILE A 584 -13.76 -20.73 -14.88
C ILE A 584 -14.84 -21.81 -14.94
N ALA A 585 -14.76 -22.82 -14.08
CA ALA A 585 -15.66 -23.96 -14.15
C ALA A 585 -16.07 -24.50 -12.77
N GLY A 586 -17.31 -24.93 -12.63
CA GLY A 586 -17.77 -25.65 -11.44
C GLY A 586 -17.23 -27.08 -11.41
N ARG A 587 -17.35 -27.78 -12.54
CA ARG A 587 -16.85 -29.14 -12.73
C ARG A 587 -16.28 -29.38 -14.12
N ILE A 588 -15.19 -30.15 -14.19
CA ILE A 588 -14.69 -30.78 -15.42
C ILE A 588 -14.66 -32.31 -15.23
N ALA A 589 -15.05 -33.06 -16.26
CA ALA A 589 -15.00 -34.52 -16.25
C ALA A 589 -14.46 -35.10 -17.56
N ALA A 590 -13.81 -36.25 -17.46
CA ALA A 590 -13.39 -37.04 -18.62
C ALA A 590 -14.03 -38.43 -18.62
N SER A 591 -14.79 -38.73 -19.65
CA SER A 591 -15.37 -40.04 -19.96
C SER A 591 -14.30 -41.06 -20.34
N ASP A 592 -14.64 -42.35 -20.27
CA ASP A 592 -13.71 -43.44 -20.63
C ASP A 592 -13.08 -43.25 -22.02
N GLY A 593 -11.75 -43.26 -22.09
CA GLY A 593 -10.99 -43.06 -23.32
C GLY A 593 -11.03 -41.63 -23.90
N LYS A 594 -11.56 -40.65 -23.18
CA LYS A 594 -11.60 -39.23 -23.57
C LYS A 594 -10.64 -38.39 -22.75
N THR A 595 -10.47 -37.12 -23.13
CA THR A 595 -9.59 -36.18 -22.44
C THR A 595 -10.31 -34.87 -22.23
N VAL A 596 -10.27 -34.33 -21.02
CA VAL A 596 -10.72 -32.97 -20.70
C VAL A 596 -9.51 -32.12 -20.33
N ILE A 597 -9.42 -30.92 -20.90
CA ILE A 597 -8.26 -30.04 -20.74
C ILE A 597 -8.74 -28.67 -20.26
N LEU A 598 -8.18 -28.19 -19.16
CA LEU A 598 -8.27 -26.80 -18.73
C LEU A 598 -6.85 -26.24 -18.68
N ARG A 599 -6.51 -25.35 -19.62
CA ARG A 599 -5.13 -24.84 -19.71
C ARG A 599 -5.03 -23.37 -20.05
N ASN A 600 -3.95 -22.72 -19.63
CA ASN A 600 -3.66 -21.35 -20.06
C ASN A 600 -4.79 -20.36 -19.72
N CYS A 601 -5.35 -20.49 -18.52
CA CYS A 601 -6.49 -19.70 -18.04
C CYS A 601 -6.17 -18.99 -16.73
N TYR A 602 -6.86 -17.88 -16.47
CA TYR A 602 -6.68 -17.16 -15.22
C TYR A 602 -7.97 -16.55 -14.68
N VAL A 603 -8.01 -16.36 -13.35
CA VAL A 603 -9.13 -15.69 -12.66
C VAL A 603 -8.61 -14.56 -11.78
N ILE A 604 -9.16 -13.36 -11.98
CA ILE A 604 -8.85 -12.15 -11.22
C ILE A 604 -10.16 -11.48 -10.78
N GLY A 605 -10.06 -10.34 -10.10
CA GLY A 605 -11.22 -9.55 -9.66
C GLY A 605 -11.15 -9.22 -8.17
N LYS A 606 -12.04 -8.33 -7.71
CA LYS A 606 -12.14 -8.02 -6.27
C LYS A 606 -13.07 -8.97 -5.52
N GLY A 607 -14.04 -9.57 -6.23
CA GLY A 607 -14.89 -10.62 -5.67
C GLY A 607 -14.14 -11.95 -5.55
N GLY A 608 -14.61 -12.80 -4.64
CA GLY A 608 -14.09 -14.16 -4.43
C GLY A 608 -15.03 -15.25 -4.95
N VAL A 609 -14.57 -16.50 -4.88
CA VAL A 609 -15.41 -17.70 -5.04
C VAL A 609 -15.82 -18.18 -3.65
N ARG A 610 -17.10 -18.00 -3.30
CA ARG A 610 -17.58 -18.16 -1.93
C ARG A 610 -18.80 -19.09 -1.90
N VAL A 611 -18.59 -20.31 -1.40
CA VAL A 611 -19.67 -21.20 -1.00
C VAL A 611 -19.95 -20.93 0.47
N ILE A 612 -21.05 -20.27 0.79
CA ILE A 612 -21.39 -19.88 2.17
C ILE A 612 -22.37 -20.86 2.83
N GLY A 613 -22.94 -21.78 2.05
CA GLY A 613 -23.75 -22.88 2.55
C GLY A 613 -23.93 -23.97 1.49
N ALA A 614 -23.67 -25.22 1.86
CA ALA A 614 -24.01 -26.40 1.08
C ALA A 614 -24.58 -27.47 2.01
N GLY A 615 -25.71 -28.07 1.64
CA GLY A 615 -26.32 -29.15 2.43
C GLY A 615 -25.61 -30.51 2.35
N GLY A 616 -24.57 -30.63 1.52
CA GLY A 616 -23.66 -31.77 1.40
C GLY A 616 -22.19 -31.32 1.37
N ASN A 617 -21.36 -31.99 0.56
CA ASN A 617 -19.97 -31.56 0.39
C ASN A 617 -19.91 -30.31 -0.51
N ALA A 618 -18.94 -29.45 -0.22
CA ALA A 618 -18.69 -28.24 -0.97
C ALA A 618 -17.25 -28.25 -1.52
N TYR A 619 -17.12 -27.91 -2.80
CA TYR A 619 -15.85 -27.82 -3.51
C TYR A 619 -15.73 -26.43 -4.11
N ALA A 620 -14.67 -25.69 -3.76
CA ALA A 620 -14.36 -24.46 -4.45
C ALA A 620 -12.88 -24.31 -4.76
N GLY A 621 -12.63 -23.82 -5.98
CA GLY A 621 -11.33 -23.34 -6.40
C GLY A 621 -11.46 -21.97 -7.03
N GLY A 622 -10.38 -21.18 -7.04
CA GLY A 622 -10.36 -19.92 -7.78
C GLY A 622 -10.58 -20.15 -9.29
N ILE A 623 -10.08 -21.28 -9.82
CA ILE A 623 -10.27 -21.69 -11.23
C ILE A 623 -11.39 -22.72 -11.37
N ILE A 624 -11.31 -23.81 -10.61
CA ILE A 624 -12.17 -24.99 -10.79
C ILE A 624 -12.66 -25.55 -9.44
N GLY A 625 -13.95 -25.84 -9.33
CA GLY A 625 -14.50 -26.52 -8.15
C GLY A 625 -14.01 -27.96 -8.03
N ASN A 626 -14.33 -28.79 -9.03
CA ASN A 626 -14.04 -30.23 -9.01
C ASN A 626 -13.62 -30.77 -10.37
N ALA A 627 -12.54 -31.56 -10.40
CA ALA A 627 -12.11 -32.35 -11.53
C ALA A 627 -12.25 -33.85 -11.22
N ILE A 628 -12.74 -34.63 -12.18
CA ILE A 628 -12.96 -36.08 -12.00
C ILE A 628 -12.74 -36.86 -13.29
N ASN A 629 -12.29 -38.11 -13.18
CA ASN A 629 -12.12 -39.02 -14.29
C ASN A 629 -13.07 -40.24 -14.17
N TYR A 630 -13.61 -40.67 -15.30
CA TYR A 630 -14.41 -41.88 -15.44
C TYR A 630 -13.74 -42.87 -16.40
N GLY A 631 -12.40 -43.01 -16.28
CA GLY A 631 -11.56 -43.77 -17.21
C GLY A 631 -10.92 -42.92 -18.31
N GLY A 632 -11.23 -41.62 -18.38
CA GLY A 632 -10.56 -40.64 -19.24
C GLY A 632 -9.40 -39.92 -18.55
N ILE A 633 -8.82 -38.95 -19.27
CA ILE A 633 -7.67 -38.15 -18.83
C ILE A 633 -8.11 -36.73 -18.45
N VAL A 634 -7.64 -36.23 -17.32
CA VAL A 634 -7.92 -34.85 -16.84
C VAL A 634 -6.63 -34.06 -16.72
N TRP A 635 -6.54 -32.95 -17.47
CA TRP A 635 -5.38 -32.06 -17.45
C TRP A 635 -5.75 -30.63 -17.04
N ILE A 636 -5.24 -30.20 -15.88
CA ILE A 636 -5.29 -28.81 -15.43
C ILE A 636 -3.87 -28.26 -15.44
N THR A 637 -3.57 -27.27 -16.28
CA THR A 637 -2.18 -26.80 -16.39
C THR A 637 -2.04 -25.35 -16.82
N HIS A 638 -0.95 -24.67 -16.46
CA HIS A 638 -0.68 -23.31 -16.92
C HIS A 638 -1.78 -22.31 -16.53
N CYS A 639 -2.15 -22.26 -15.25
CA CYS A 639 -3.24 -21.41 -14.77
C CYS A 639 -2.83 -20.58 -13.56
N TYR A 640 -3.46 -19.42 -13.36
CA TYR A 640 -3.26 -18.67 -12.12
C TYR A 640 -4.52 -17.97 -11.62
N THR A 641 -4.57 -17.71 -10.32
CA THR A 641 -5.69 -16.97 -9.73
C THR A 641 -5.26 -16.00 -8.63
N LEU A 642 -5.98 -14.89 -8.53
CA LEU A 642 -5.75 -13.85 -7.52
C LEU A 642 -6.92 -13.69 -6.54
N VAL A 643 -8.01 -14.42 -6.74
CA VAL A 643 -9.23 -14.23 -5.96
C VAL A 643 -9.25 -15.09 -4.70
N ASP A 644 -9.93 -14.61 -3.67
CA ASP A 644 -10.16 -15.37 -2.44
C ASP A 644 -11.14 -16.53 -2.68
N VAL A 645 -10.95 -17.60 -1.92
CA VAL A 645 -11.79 -18.81 -1.95
C VAL A 645 -12.27 -19.11 -0.54
N GLU A 646 -13.60 -19.18 -0.38
CA GLU A 646 -14.25 -19.52 0.89
C GLU A 646 -15.26 -20.65 0.67
N VAL A 647 -15.24 -21.66 1.55
CA VAL A 647 -16.12 -22.81 1.46
C VAL A 647 -16.74 -23.13 2.82
N THR A 648 -18.06 -23.25 2.85
CA THR A 648 -18.85 -23.67 4.01
C THR A 648 -19.88 -24.72 3.59
N GLY A 649 -19.65 -25.98 3.97
CA GLY A 649 -20.58 -27.08 3.78
C GLY A 649 -21.07 -27.66 5.11
N THR A 650 -22.11 -28.48 5.07
CA THR A 650 -22.50 -29.36 6.19
C THR A 650 -21.78 -30.71 6.11
N GLY A 651 -21.36 -31.13 4.91
CA GLY A 651 -20.46 -32.25 4.66
C GLY A 651 -18.98 -31.84 4.69
N ASP A 652 -18.15 -32.42 3.82
CA ASP A 652 -16.75 -32.04 3.70
C ASP A 652 -16.58 -30.77 2.85
N SER A 653 -15.70 -29.88 3.30
CA SER A 653 -15.41 -28.60 2.64
C SER A 653 -14.01 -28.64 2.02
N TYR A 654 -13.93 -28.54 0.70
CA TYR A 654 -12.70 -28.59 -0.09
C TYR A 654 -12.42 -27.22 -0.71
N ALA A 655 -11.46 -26.49 -0.16
CA ALA A 655 -11.03 -25.18 -0.65
C ALA A 655 -9.61 -25.26 -1.21
N GLY A 656 -9.42 -24.80 -2.45
CA GLY A 656 -8.09 -24.64 -3.03
C GLY A 656 -7.94 -23.32 -3.76
N GLY A 657 -6.73 -22.76 -3.83
CA GLY A 657 -6.52 -21.54 -4.62
C GLY A 657 -6.86 -21.76 -6.09
N ILE A 658 -6.34 -22.83 -6.71
CA ILE A 658 -6.67 -23.21 -8.10
C ILE A 658 -7.89 -24.13 -8.14
N ALA A 659 -7.84 -25.24 -7.40
CA ALA A 659 -8.83 -26.31 -7.48
C ALA A 659 -9.35 -26.76 -6.11
N GLY A 660 -10.66 -26.91 -5.95
CA GLY A 660 -11.21 -27.55 -4.74
C GLY A 660 -10.79 -29.02 -4.65
N ASN A 661 -11.01 -29.77 -5.73
CA ASN A 661 -10.51 -31.13 -5.90
C ASN A 661 -10.02 -31.33 -7.34
N ALA A 662 -8.89 -31.99 -7.51
CA ALA A 662 -8.37 -32.38 -8.82
C ALA A 662 -7.95 -33.86 -8.84
N VAL A 663 -7.94 -34.45 -10.04
CA VAL A 663 -7.44 -35.81 -10.29
C VAL A 663 -6.41 -35.77 -11.41
N GLU A 664 -5.55 -36.78 -11.47
CA GLU A 664 -4.51 -36.94 -12.48
C GLU A 664 -3.42 -35.87 -12.51
N GLU A 665 -3.65 -34.72 -13.17
CA GLU A 665 -2.63 -33.70 -13.43
C GLU A 665 -3.10 -32.30 -12.97
N LEU A 666 -2.29 -31.66 -12.12
CA LEU A 666 -2.35 -30.21 -11.84
C LEU A 666 -0.93 -29.64 -11.78
N SER A 667 -0.57 -28.83 -12.79
CA SER A 667 0.80 -28.32 -12.90
C SER A 667 0.97 -26.94 -13.52
N TYR A 668 2.12 -26.31 -13.27
CA TYR A 668 2.47 -24.98 -13.80
C TYR A 668 1.43 -23.93 -13.38
N THR A 669 1.15 -23.81 -12.08
CA THR A 669 0.14 -22.87 -11.58
C THR A 669 0.64 -21.97 -10.45
N TYR A 670 -0.03 -20.84 -10.21
CA TYR A 670 0.15 -20.06 -8.98
C TYR A 670 -1.15 -19.44 -8.46
N ALA A 671 -1.24 -19.26 -7.14
CA ALA A 671 -2.41 -18.65 -6.50
C ALA A 671 -2.00 -17.68 -5.39
N THR A 672 -2.73 -16.56 -5.23
CA THR A 672 -2.39 -15.51 -4.24
C THR A 672 -3.52 -15.20 -3.24
N GLY A 673 -4.77 -15.49 -3.58
CA GLY A 673 -5.92 -15.21 -2.73
C GLY A 673 -5.96 -16.04 -1.45
N LYS A 674 -6.65 -15.55 -0.43
CA LYS A 674 -6.91 -16.29 0.81
C LYS A 674 -7.74 -17.55 0.51
N VAL A 675 -7.43 -18.66 1.19
CA VAL A 675 -8.19 -19.92 1.06
C VAL A 675 -8.75 -20.31 2.42
N GLU A 676 -10.05 -20.57 2.50
CA GLU A 676 -10.71 -20.86 3.76
C GLU A 676 -11.79 -21.95 3.63
N ALA A 677 -11.65 -23.02 4.40
CA ALA A 677 -12.64 -24.07 4.56
C ALA A 677 -13.26 -24.02 5.97
N LYS A 678 -14.59 -23.98 6.03
CA LYS A 678 -15.44 -23.88 7.23
C LYS A 678 -16.59 -24.89 7.16
N GLY A 679 -17.25 -25.11 8.30
CA GLY A 679 -18.48 -25.90 8.38
C GLY A 679 -18.33 -27.39 8.09
N GLY A 680 -19.15 -28.21 8.74
CA GLY A 680 -19.29 -29.62 8.41
C GLY A 680 -18.21 -30.54 8.99
N GLY A 681 -17.81 -31.56 8.20
CA GLY A 681 -16.96 -32.69 8.57
C GLY A 681 -15.46 -32.36 8.53
N TYR A 682 -14.81 -32.63 7.39
CA TYR A 682 -13.41 -32.28 7.17
C TYR A 682 -13.27 -30.91 6.50
N LEU A 683 -12.44 -30.03 7.09
CA LEU A 683 -12.10 -28.72 6.52
C LEU A 683 -10.76 -28.85 5.79
N ILE A 684 -10.83 -29.05 4.48
CA ILE A 684 -9.70 -29.39 3.62
C ILE A 684 -9.29 -28.14 2.83
N ALA A 685 -8.11 -27.59 3.13
CA ALA A 685 -7.67 -26.32 2.57
C ALA A 685 -6.21 -26.37 2.07
N GLY A 686 -5.99 -26.07 0.80
CA GLY A 686 -4.65 -25.98 0.21
C GLY A 686 -4.46 -24.71 -0.61
N GLY A 687 -3.28 -24.10 -0.58
CA GLY A 687 -3.03 -22.87 -1.35
C GLY A 687 -3.17 -23.05 -2.86
N ILE A 688 -2.91 -24.25 -3.39
CA ILE A 688 -3.13 -24.62 -4.79
C ILE A 688 -4.34 -25.52 -4.94
N CYS A 689 -4.40 -26.61 -4.18
CA CYS A 689 -5.49 -27.59 -4.32
C CYS A 689 -6.04 -28.02 -2.96
N GLY A 690 -7.35 -28.10 -2.79
CA GLY A 690 -7.94 -28.69 -1.59
C GLY A 690 -7.55 -30.16 -1.48
N SER A 691 -7.98 -30.99 -2.43
CA SER A 691 -7.63 -32.41 -2.54
C SER A 691 -6.76 -32.69 -3.76
N SER A 692 -5.55 -33.18 -3.52
CA SER A 692 -4.49 -33.31 -4.53
C SER A 692 -4.78 -34.39 -5.59
N PRO A 693 -4.41 -34.14 -6.86
CA PRO A 693 -4.37 -35.18 -7.89
C PRO A 693 -3.18 -36.13 -7.67
N SER A 694 -3.06 -37.16 -8.52
CA SER A 694 -1.90 -38.07 -8.49
C SER A 694 -0.60 -37.38 -8.90
N ASN A 695 -0.67 -36.39 -9.81
CA ASN A 695 0.45 -35.55 -10.20
C ASN A 695 0.16 -34.08 -9.89
N LEU A 696 0.74 -33.60 -8.79
CA LEU A 696 0.71 -32.19 -8.37
C LEU A 696 2.15 -31.67 -8.36
N SER A 697 2.53 -30.92 -9.39
CA SER A 697 3.92 -30.51 -9.63
C SER A 697 4.05 -29.13 -10.27
N ASN A 698 5.18 -28.45 -10.07
CA ASN A 698 5.48 -27.16 -10.70
C ASN A 698 4.47 -26.06 -10.32
N ASN A 699 4.11 -25.96 -9.04
CA ASN A 699 3.14 -24.97 -8.57
C ASN A 699 3.76 -24.00 -7.55
N LEU A 700 3.24 -22.78 -7.49
CA LEU A 700 3.69 -21.71 -6.60
C LEU A 700 2.53 -21.17 -5.74
N ALA A 701 2.50 -21.55 -4.47
CA ALA A 701 1.53 -21.05 -3.50
C ALA A 701 2.00 -19.72 -2.89
N LEU A 702 1.24 -18.64 -3.12
CA LEU A 702 1.54 -17.28 -2.63
C LEU A 702 0.41 -16.74 -1.74
N ASN A 703 -0.47 -17.62 -1.27
CA ASN A 703 -1.64 -17.26 -0.49
C ASN A 703 -1.22 -16.55 0.80
N GLY A 704 -1.88 -15.46 1.15
CA GLY A 704 -1.60 -14.78 2.42
C GLY A 704 -1.99 -15.62 3.64
N GLU A 705 -3.12 -16.32 3.56
CA GLU A 705 -3.65 -17.14 4.64
C GLU A 705 -4.43 -18.35 4.08
N ILE A 706 -4.23 -19.51 4.72
CA ILE A 706 -4.92 -20.77 4.43
C ILE A 706 -5.53 -21.27 5.75
N ILE A 707 -6.83 -21.48 5.76
CA ILE A 707 -7.60 -21.87 6.96
C ILE A 707 -8.33 -23.19 6.69
N GLY A 708 -8.05 -24.20 7.50
CA GLY A 708 -8.67 -25.52 7.46
C GLY A 708 -8.52 -26.24 8.80
N SER A 709 -8.57 -27.58 8.79
CA SER A 709 -8.55 -28.39 10.03
C SER A 709 -7.38 -29.36 10.10
N GLY A 710 -6.61 -29.32 11.20
CA GLY A 710 -5.62 -30.33 11.54
C GLY A 710 -4.63 -30.65 10.42
N ILE A 711 -4.57 -31.93 10.02
CA ILE A 711 -3.68 -32.41 8.95
C ILE A 711 -4.21 -32.13 7.53
N TYR A 712 -5.44 -31.62 7.42
CA TYR A 712 -6.11 -31.34 6.14
C TYR A 712 -5.88 -29.91 5.65
N SER A 713 -4.85 -29.25 6.17
CA SER A 713 -4.45 -27.90 5.76
C SER A 713 -2.96 -27.85 5.45
N GLY A 714 -2.60 -27.31 4.29
CA GLY A 714 -1.20 -27.17 3.87
C GLY A 714 -1.02 -26.03 2.87
N ARG A 715 0.22 -25.52 2.77
CA ARG A 715 0.51 -24.38 1.88
C ARG A 715 0.21 -24.68 0.41
N VAL A 716 0.42 -25.92 -0.04
CA VAL A 716 0.17 -26.33 -1.43
C VAL A 716 -1.12 -27.15 -1.51
N SER A 717 -1.25 -28.20 -0.69
CA SER A 717 -2.41 -29.07 -0.67
C SER A 717 -2.98 -29.29 0.73
N GLY A 718 -4.31 -29.42 0.81
CA GLY A 718 -5.01 -29.78 2.04
C GLY A 718 -4.98 -31.28 2.31
N LEU A 719 -5.41 -32.08 1.33
CA LEU A 719 -5.42 -33.54 1.37
C LEU A 719 -4.55 -34.12 0.25
N GLY A 720 -3.81 -35.18 0.55
CA GLY A 720 -2.86 -35.80 -0.37
C GLY A 720 -1.55 -35.01 -0.49
N SER A 721 -0.47 -35.67 -0.91
CA SER A 721 0.84 -35.04 -1.11
C SER A 721 1.10 -34.75 -2.58
N GLY A 722 1.96 -33.78 -2.86
CA GLY A 722 2.48 -33.57 -4.19
C GLY A 722 3.36 -34.73 -4.68
N SER A 723 3.50 -34.84 -5.98
CA SER A 723 4.34 -35.82 -6.67
C SER A 723 5.67 -35.21 -7.16
N GLY A 724 5.80 -33.88 -7.16
CA GLY A 724 6.92 -33.17 -7.81
C GLY A 724 7.29 -31.85 -7.15
N SER A 725 7.57 -30.83 -7.98
CA SER A 725 8.24 -29.57 -7.59
C SER A 725 7.29 -28.44 -7.22
N ASN A 726 6.78 -28.42 -5.99
CA ASN A 726 5.90 -27.35 -5.53
C ASN A 726 6.61 -26.43 -4.55
N TYR A 727 6.37 -25.13 -4.69
CA TYR A 727 6.98 -24.10 -3.86
C TYR A 727 5.92 -23.22 -3.21
N ALA A 728 6.25 -22.67 -2.05
CA ALA A 728 5.35 -21.79 -1.32
C ALA A 728 6.11 -20.61 -0.72
N SER A 729 5.45 -19.46 -0.67
CA SER A 729 5.96 -18.30 0.05
C SER A 729 6.12 -18.63 1.53
N THR A 730 7.24 -18.20 2.10
CA THR A 730 7.46 -18.28 3.55
C THR A 730 6.56 -17.33 4.34
N GLN A 731 5.87 -16.39 3.68
CA GLN A 731 4.86 -15.54 4.30
C GLN A 731 3.49 -16.23 4.44
N THR A 732 3.23 -17.30 3.70
CA THR A 732 1.96 -18.02 3.74
C THR A 732 1.71 -18.62 5.12
N LYS A 733 0.61 -18.20 5.74
CA LYS A 733 0.17 -18.73 7.04
C LYS A 733 -0.82 -19.86 6.83
N VAL A 734 -0.64 -20.94 7.58
CA VAL A 734 -1.62 -22.02 7.70
C VAL A 734 -2.19 -21.96 9.11
N ASN A 735 -3.51 -21.76 9.22
CA ASN A 735 -4.22 -21.58 10.49
C ASN A 735 -3.55 -20.52 11.39
N GLY A 736 -3.22 -19.36 10.81
CA GLY A 736 -2.58 -18.23 11.49
C GLY A 736 -1.09 -18.35 11.77
N SER A 737 -0.47 -19.51 11.52
CA SER A 737 0.96 -19.75 11.78
C SER A 737 1.78 -19.83 10.49
N PRO A 738 2.96 -19.18 10.42
CA PRO A 738 3.90 -19.42 9.33
C PRO A 738 4.32 -20.90 9.32
N VAL A 739 4.35 -21.49 8.13
CA VAL A 739 4.83 -22.86 7.92
C VAL A 739 6.07 -22.80 7.05
N HIS A 740 7.08 -23.59 7.38
CA HIS A 740 8.32 -23.74 6.62
C HIS A 740 8.55 -25.21 6.29
N ASN A 741 8.97 -25.49 5.05
CA ASN A 741 9.29 -26.84 4.62
C ASN A 741 10.23 -26.78 3.41
N ASN A 742 11.20 -27.68 3.31
CA ASN A 742 12.15 -27.72 2.20
C ASN A 742 11.88 -28.90 1.23
N ASN A 743 10.83 -29.68 1.46
CA ASN A 743 10.44 -30.79 0.60
C ASN A 743 9.34 -30.35 -0.40
N PRO A 744 9.66 -30.26 -1.70
CA PRO A 744 8.73 -29.77 -2.70
C PRO A 744 7.56 -30.73 -3.01
N SER A 745 7.67 -32.01 -2.63
CA SER A 745 6.62 -33.02 -2.82
C SER A 745 5.69 -33.15 -1.61
N TYR A 746 5.93 -32.40 -0.53
CA TYR A 746 5.06 -32.44 0.64
C TYR A 746 3.87 -31.48 0.51
N THR A 747 2.84 -31.65 1.34
CA THR A 747 1.62 -30.81 1.37
C THR A 747 1.89 -29.30 1.51
N ASN A 748 3.06 -28.94 2.00
CA ASN A 748 3.47 -27.56 2.22
C ASN A 748 4.41 -27.01 1.13
N GLY A 749 4.87 -27.82 0.17
CA GLY A 749 5.89 -27.41 -0.80
C GLY A 749 7.21 -26.96 -0.17
N ALA A 750 8.21 -26.70 -1.00
CA ALA A 750 9.48 -26.12 -0.57
C ALA A 750 9.37 -24.60 -0.40
N ASP A 751 10.09 -24.05 0.56
CA ASP A 751 10.22 -22.61 0.75
C ASP A 751 10.87 -21.98 -0.49
N THR A 752 10.35 -20.82 -0.89
CA THR A 752 10.95 -20.00 -1.94
C THR A 752 10.91 -18.51 -1.57
N TRP A 753 11.70 -17.70 -2.30
CA TRP A 753 11.97 -16.30 -1.99
C TRP A 753 11.97 -15.43 -3.24
N LEU A 754 11.89 -14.12 -3.03
CA LEU A 754 11.82 -13.12 -4.10
C LEU A 754 12.97 -13.25 -5.12
N ASP A 755 14.17 -13.62 -4.68
CA ASP A 755 15.36 -13.72 -5.51
C ASP A 755 15.60 -15.13 -6.10
N THR A 756 14.83 -16.14 -5.68
CA THR A 756 15.04 -17.54 -6.11
C THR A 756 13.83 -18.16 -6.81
N PHE A 757 12.61 -17.68 -6.60
CA PHE A 757 11.39 -18.38 -7.05
C PHE A 757 11.36 -18.74 -8.54
N GLU A 758 11.86 -17.86 -9.41
CA GLU A 758 11.98 -18.17 -10.83
C GLU A 758 12.94 -19.35 -11.07
N ASN A 759 14.10 -19.35 -10.43
CA ASN A 759 15.08 -20.42 -10.53
C ASN A 759 14.61 -21.70 -9.83
N ASP A 760 13.85 -21.61 -8.75
CA ASP A 760 13.29 -22.75 -8.05
C ASP A 760 12.27 -23.49 -8.95
N LEU A 761 11.44 -22.73 -9.67
CA LEU A 761 10.47 -23.27 -10.62
C LEU A 761 11.11 -23.80 -11.90
N LYS A 762 12.10 -23.09 -12.46
CA LYS A 762 12.79 -23.48 -13.71
C LYS A 762 13.89 -24.51 -13.50
N GLY A 763 14.52 -24.54 -12.32
CA GLY A 763 15.73 -25.32 -12.02
C GLY A 763 15.47 -26.79 -11.69
N VAL A 764 14.22 -27.24 -11.78
CA VAL A 764 13.80 -28.61 -11.49
C VAL A 764 14.38 -29.60 -12.50
N SER A 765 14.23 -29.30 -13.78
CA SER A 765 14.74 -30.11 -14.90
C SER A 765 14.79 -29.25 -16.17
N ASP A 766 15.48 -29.74 -17.21
CA ASP A 766 15.51 -29.05 -18.51
C ASP A 766 14.11 -29.00 -19.14
N GLU A 767 13.27 -30.00 -18.90
CA GLU A 767 11.88 -30.04 -19.35
C GLU A 767 11.02 -28.99 -18.63
N ALA A 768 11.14 -28.88 -17.30
CA ALA A 768 10.42 -27.86 -16.54
C ALA A 768 10.84 -26.44 -16.95
N LYS A 769 12.14 -26.23 -17.15
CA LYS A 769 12.69 -24.97 -17.68
C LYS A 769 12.12 -24.65 -19.06
N ALA A 770 12.05 -25.63 -19.95
CA ALA A 770 11.49 -25.47 -21.28
C ALA A 770 9.99 -25.12 -21.20
N ALA A 771 9.21 -25.84 -20.38
CA ALA A 771 7.78 -25.59 -20.20
C ALA A 771 7.49 -24.18 -19.63
N TRP A 772 8.17 -23.78 -18.56
CA TRP A 772 8.02 -22.44 -17.99
C TRP A 772 8.41 -21.33 -18.98
N ASN A 773 9.47 -21.50 -19.76
CA ASN A 773 9.89 -20.49 -20.73
C ASN A 773 8.98 -20.44 -21.97
N ALA A 774 8.42 -21.59 -22.39
CA ALA A 774 7.53 -21.68 -23.54
C ALA A 774 6.21 -20.98 -23.25
N ALA A 775 5.61 -21.24 -22.09
CA ALA A 775 4.24 -20.82 -21.78
C ALA A 775 4.14 -19.56 -20.90
N TRP A 776 5.26 -19.05 -20.36
CA TRP A 776 5.24 -17.88 -19.48
C TRP A 776 6.27 -16.83 -19.88
N THR A 777 5.91 -15.57 -19.64
CA THR A 777 6.80 -14.40 -19.67
C THR A 777 7.14 -14.01 -18.23
N TRP A 778 8.40 -13.63 -17.99
CA TRP A 778 8.95 -13.34 -16.65
C TRP A 778 9.44 -11.90 -16.59
N PRO A 779 8.58 -10.92 -16.24
CA PRO A 779 9.01 -9.53 -16.09
C PRO A 779 9.81 -9.34 -14.80
N ASP A 780 10.84 -8.50 -14.83
CA ASP A 780 11.73 -8.24 -13.70
C ASP A 780 10.97 -7.81 -12.43
N GLY A 781 11.13 -8.55 -11.34
CA GLY A 781 10.51 -8.27 -10.05
C GLY A 781 9.00 -8.50 -9.99
N LYS A 782 8.40 -9.07 -11.04
CA LYS A 782 6.96 -9.37 -11.12
C LYS A 782 6.70 -10.87 -11.09
N LEU A 783 5.44 -11.26 -10.85
CA LEU A 783 4.98 -12.63 -11.09
C LEU A 783 4.90 -12.93 -12.60
N PRO A 784 5.04 -14.20 -13.01
CA PRO A 784 4.99 -14.58 -14.42
C PRO A 784 3.59 -14.37 -15.02
N GLN A 785 3.56 -14.03 -16.30
CA GLN A 785 2.34 -13.85 -17.10
C GLN A 785 2.25 -14.95 -18.17
N LEU A 786 1.04 -15.41 -18.46
CA LEU A 786 0.82 -16.46 -19.46
C LEU A 786 1.15 -15.95 -20.87
N LYS A 787 1.67 -16.83 -21.72
CA LYS A 787 1.72 -16.66 -23.17
C LYS A 787 0.52 -17.38 -23.79
N MET A 788 0.03 -16.91 -24.93
CA MET A 788 -1.17 -17.48 -25.55
C MET A 788 -0.83 -18.77 -26.30
N VAL A 789 -1.63 -19.83 -26.13
CA VAL A 789 -1.54 -21.01 -26.99
C VAL A 789 -2.05 -20.64 -28.38
N THR A 790 -1.24 -20.79 -29.40
CA THR A 790 -1.57 -20.37 -30.78
C THR A 790 -1.95 -21.51 -31.70
N ASP A 791 -1.33 -22.68 -31.52
CA ASP A 791 -1.58 -23.89 -32.29
C ASP A 791 -0.98 -25.09 -31.53
N GLU A 792 -1.08 -26.28 -32.10
CA GLU A 792 -0.38 -27.49 -31.65
C GLU A 792 0.65 -27.93 -32.70
N ASP A 793 1.81 -28.42 -32.25
CA ASP A 793 2.82 -29.00 -33.13
C ASP A 793 2.42 -30.38 -33.66
N THR A 794 3.29 -31.01 -34.44
CA THR A 794 3.03 -32.33 -35.05
C THR A 794 2.85 -33.45 -34.03
N ASP A 795 3.30 -33.24 -32.80
CA ASP A 795 3.19 -34.20 -31.69
C ASP A 795 2.01 -33.87 -30.77
N GLY A 796 1.24 -32.82 -31.09
CA GLY A 796 0.09 -32.36 -30.30
C GLY A 796 0.47 -31.45 -29.12
N ASN A 797 1.72 -30.98 -29.04
CA ASN A 797 2.12 -30.06 -27.98
C ASN A 797 1.73 -28.62 -28.31
N PRO A 798 1.31 -27.81 -27.32
CA PRO A 798 1.00 -26.41 -27.55
C PRO A 798 2.21 -25.60 -28.03
N THR A 799 1.97 -24.75 -29.03
CA THR A 799 2.85 -23.65 -29.42
C THR A 799 2.35 -22.35 -28.82
N TYR A 800 3.25 -21.41 -28.53
CA TYR A 800 2.92 -20.20 -27.79
C TYR A 800 3.31 -18.92 -28.53
N GLY A 801 2.42 -17.94 -28.48
CA GLY A 801 2.64 -16.57 -28.93
C GLY A 801 2.38 -15.56 -27.79
N ASP A 802 2.54 -14.28 -28.10
CA ASP A 802 2.33 -13.23 -27.10
C ASP A 802 0.84 -13.07 -26.77
N TRP A 803 0.54 -12.86 -25.49
CA TRP A 803 -0.79 -12.42 -25.06
C TRP A 803 -1.00 -10.96 -25.47
N THR A 804 -2.25 -10.56 -25.75
CA THR A 804 -2.56 -9.14 -26.01
C THR A 804 -2.06 -8.25 -24.87
N PRO A 805 -1.22 -7.23 -25.14
CA PRO A 805 -0.66 -6.38 -24.09
C PRO A 805 -1.72 -5.68 -23.23
N GLY A 806 -1.49 -5.61 -21.92
CA GLY A 806 -2.35 -4.89 -20.97
C GLY A 806 -3.59 -5.65 -20.48
N ILE A 807 -3.86 -6.86 -20.99
CA ILE A 807 -5.00 -7.68 -20.54
C ILE A 807 -4.70 -8.41 -19.23
N GLN A 808 -3.48 -8.96 -19.07
CA GLN A 808 -3.06 -9.59 -17.82
C GLN A 808 -2.44 -8.57 -16.85
N PRO A 809 -2.73 -8.64 -15.53
CA PRO A 809 -2.15 -7.73 -14.55
C PRO A 809 -0.63 -7.95 -14.37
N LEU A 810 0.09 -6.87 -14.05
CA LEU A 810 1.50 -6.90 -13.65
C LEU A 810 1.60 -6.85 -12.12
N ILE A 811 1.88 -7.98 -11.50
CA ILE A 811 1.84 -8.13 -10.03
C ILE A 811 3.25 -8.06 -9.46
N ASP A 812 3.47 -7.19 -8.48
CA ASP A 812 4.74 -7.10 -7.75
C ASP A 812 5.00 -8.34 -6.89
N ALA A 813 6.05 -9.09 -7.20
CA ALA A 813 6.41 -10.29 -6.46
C ALA A 813 6.86 -9.97 -5.02
N ALA A 814 7.46 -8.80 -4.80
CA ALA A 814 7.98 -8.38 -3.49
C ALA A 814 6.89 -8.22 -2.40
N GLY A 815 5.63 -8.06 -2.79
CA GLY A 815 4.50 -8.03 -1.86
C GLY A 815 4.06 -9.41 -1.36
N LEU A 816 4.45 -10.47 -2.08
CA LEU A 816 4.00 -11.85 -1.84
C LEU A 816 5.15 -12.78 -1.43
N LEU A 817 6.37 -12.46 -1.85
CA LEU A 817 7.60 -13.19 -1.56
C LEU A 817 8.56 -12.30 -0.78
N PRO A 818 9.07 -12.74 0.38
CA PRO A 818 10.09 -12.00 1.09
C PRO A 818 11.46 -12.17 0.42
N ALA A 819 12.32 -11.17 0.58
CA ALA A 819 13.74 -11.33 0.31
C ALA A 819 14.38 -12.25 1.36
N ARG A 820 15.37 -13.06 0.95
CA ARG A 820 16.18 -13.82 1.90
C ARG A 820 16.99 -12.88 2.81
N PRO A 821 17.20 -13.27 4.09
CA PRO A 821 18.05 -12.50 4.97
C PRO A 821 19.51 -12.56 4.52
N LYS A 822 20.26 -11.52 4.84
CA LYS A 822 21.67 -11.36 4.46
C LYS A 822 22.60 -11.68 5.62
N LEU A 823 23.70 -12.34 5.29
CA LEU A 823 24.82 -12.50 6.19
C LEU A 823 25.80 -11.33 6.02
N TYR A 824 26.15 -10.67 7.11
CA TYR A 824 27.18 -9.64 7.16
C TYR A 824 28.37 -10.13 8.00
N ILE A 825 29.57 -10.09 7.42
CA ILE A 825 30.81 -10.58 8.04
C ILE A 825 31.65 -9.38 8.44
N VAL A 826 31.67 -9.08 9.74
CA VAL A 826 32.46 -7.99 10.31
C VAL A 826 33.86 -8.49 10.64
N GLN A 827 34.81 -8.25 9.74
CA GLN A 827 36.21 -8.65 9.94
C GLN A 827 36.83 -7.90 11.14
N PRO A 828 37.54 -8.60 12.05
CA PRO A 828 38.17 -7.95 13.19
C PRO A 828 39.33 -7.06 12.76
N ALA A 829 39.42 -5.87 13.37
CA ALA A 829 40.42 -4.87 13.01
C ALA A 829 41.88 -5.31 13.27
N LYS A 830 42.10 -6.22 14.25
CA LYS A 830 43.41 -6.78 14.61
C LYS A 830 43.26 -8.22 15.11
N GLY A 831 44.31 -9.02 14.95
CA GLY A 831 44.49 -10.30 15.63
C GLY A 831 44.08 -11.56 14.86
N GLY A 832 43.39 -11.44 13.71
CA GLY A 832 43.07 -12.59 12.86
C GLY A 832 42.02 -12.28 11.79
N LYS A 833 41.45 -13.31 11.16
CA LYS A 833 40.32 -13.23 10.19
C LYS A 833 39.21 -14.21 10.54
N LEU A 834 37.96 -13.84 10.21
CA LEU A 834 36.78 -14.70 10.24
C LEU A 834 36.48 -15.22 8.82
N GLN A 835 36.20 -16.50 8.68
CA GLN A 835 35.65 -17.13 7.48
C GLN A 835 34.34 -17.84 7.83
N VAL A 836 33.38 -17.80 6.92
CA VAL A 836 32.07 -18.44 7.09
C VAL A 836 31.83 -19.33 5.89
N PHE A 837 31.44 -20.57 6.15
CA PHE A 837 31.18 -21.58 5.14
C PHE A 837 29.75 -22.10 5.30
N ASP A 838 29.11 -22.47 4.20
CA ASP A 838 27.95 -23.36 4.26
C ASP A 838 28.44 -24.74 4.70
N GLU A 839 27.94 -25.26 5.83
CA GLU A 839 28.37 -26.54 6.37
C GLU A 839 28.05 -27.72 5.43
N ALA A 840 26.97 -27.63 4.66
CA ALA A 840 26.53 -28.71 3.78
C ALA A 840 27.37 -28.81 2.50
N THR A 841 27.76 -27.67 1.93
CA THR A 841 28.50 -27.61 0.66
C THR A 841 30.01 -27.38 0.85
N GLY A 842 30.43 -26.89 2.01
CA GLY A 842 31.82 -26.50 2.29
C GLY A 842 32.27 -25.24 1.55
N LEU A 843 31.36 -24.51 0.90
CA LEU A 843 31.66 -23.32 0.11
C LEU A 843 31.71 -22.06 1.00
N ASP A 844 32.62 -21.14 0.67
CA ASP A 844 32.72 -19.83 1.31
C ASP A 844 31.44 -19.00 1.06
N ILE A 845 30.88 -18.45 2.14
CA ILE A 845 29.83 -17.43 2.08
C ILE A 845 30.47 -16.07 2.31
N LEU A 846 30.24 -15.14 1.38
CA LEU A 846 30.84 -13.81 1.41
C LEU A 846 29.94 -12.79 2.13
N ASP A 847 30.54 -11.67 2.52
CA ASP A 847 29.84 -10.55 3.16
C ASP A 847 28.73 -9.97 2.26
N GLY A 848 27.55 -9.73 2.85
CA GLY A 848 26.38 -9.17 2.18
C GLY A 848 25.55 -10.18 1.36
N TYR A 849 25.93 -11.46 1.35
CA TYR A 849 25.23 -12.50 0.60
C TYR A 849 23.90 -12.85 1.26
N ALA A 850 22.88 -13.09 0.43
CA ALA A 850 21.60 -13.60 0.88
C ALA A 850 21.69 -15.11 1.14
N VAL A 851 21.25 -15.55 2.31
CA VAL A 851 21.39 -16.94 2.77
C VAL A 851 20.03 -17.45 3.22
N THR A 852 19.69 -18.68 2.81
CA THR A 852 18.44 -19.31 3.18
C THR A 852 18.39 -19.56 4.70
N PRO A 853 17.31 -19.15 5.39
CA PRO A 853 17.13 -19.43 6.82
C PRO A 853 17.26 -20.93 7.13
N GLY A 854 17.88 -21.24 8.27
CA GLY A 854 18.10 -22.60 8.73
C GLY A 854 19.37 -23.27 8.19
N ILE A 855 20.04 -22.72 7.16
CA ILE A 855 21.35 -23.22 6.71
C ILE A 855 22.35 -23.13 7.87
N PRO A 856 22.98 -24.25 8.29
CA PRO A 856 24.06 -24.22 9.27
C PRO A 856 25.31 -23.57 8.69
N LEU A 857 25.77 -22.49 9.33
CA LEU A 857 26.96 -21.75 8.96
C LEU A 857 28.14 -22.22 9.80
N SER A 858 29.15 -22.81 9.17
CA SER A 858 30.41 -23.18 9.81
C SER A 858 31.35 -21.98 9.91
N LEU A 859 31.92 -21.75 11.09
CA LEU A 859 32.73 -20.58 11.43
C LEU A 859 34.21 -20.98 11.60
N GLY A 860 35.07 -20.38 10.77
CA GLY A 860 36.52 -20.55 10.83
C GLY A 860 37.23 -19.28 11.32
N ALA A 861 38.22 -19.43 12.19
CA ALA A 861 39.06 -18.33 12.66
C ALA A 861 40.54 -18.63 12.42
N ALA A 862 41.25 -17.68 11.81
CA ALA A 862 42.70 -17.74 11.63
C ALA A 862 43.37 -16.63 12.46
N ALA A 863 44.02 -16.99 13.57
CA ALA A 863 44.73 -16.05 14.43
C ALA A 863 46.05 -15.58 13.79
N ALA A 864 46.35 -14.28 13.90
CA ALA A 864 47.64 -13.71 13.53
C ALA A 864 48.71 -14.04 14.57
N ASN A 865 50.00 -13.95 14.19
CA ASN A 865 51.12 -14.21 15.10
C ASN A 865 51.01 -13.37 16.38
N ASN A 866 51.23 -14.00 17.53
CA ASN A 866 51.11 -13.41 18.87
C ASN A 866 49.68 -12.98 19.24
N TYR A 867 48.65 -13.57 18.64
CA TYR A 867 47.26 -13.43 19.08
C TYR A 867 46.64 -14.80 19.34
N ARG A 868 45.77 -14.86 20.34
CA ARG A 868 44.94 -16.02 20.69
C ARG A 868 43.50 -15.74 20.29
N PHE A 869 42.84 -16.69 19.65
CA PHE A 869 41.41 -16.64 19.37
C PHE A 869 40.58 -16.76 20.67
N ASP A 870 39.62 -15.86 20.88
CA ASP A 870 38.79 -15.83 22.09
C ASP A 870 37.36 -16.35 21.86
N GLY A 871 36.83 -16.29 20.63
CA GLY A 871 35.49 -16.78 20.30
C GLY A 871 34.82 -16.06 19.14
N PHE A 872 33.69 -16.61 18.69
CA PHE A 872 32.80 -16.03 17.68
C PHE A 872 31.64 -15.28 18.34
N PHE A 873 31.16 -14.24 17.67
CA PHE A 873 30.09 -13.38 18.16
C PHE A 873 29.08 -13.08 17.04
N SER A 874 27.80 -13.00 17.38
CA SER A 874 26.71 -12.64 16.50
C SER A 874 25.99 -11.36 16.96
N GLY A 875 25.25 -10.76 16.02
CA GLY A 875 24.46 -9.55 16.23
C GLY A 875 23.37 -9.36 15.19
N THR A 876 22.47 -8.41 15.45
CA THR A 876 21.39 -8.00 14.53
C THR A 876 21.69 -6.70 13.78
N THR A 877 22.83 -6.06 14.10
CA THR A 877 23.35 -4.87 13.41
C THR A 877 24.87 -4.87 13.47
N ALA A 878 25.52 -4.01 12.68
CA ALA A 878 26.98 -3.88 12.67
C ALA A 878 27.58 -3.45 14.03
N ASP A 879 26.83 -2.68 14.83
CA ASP A 879 27.27 -2.16 16.12
C ASP A 879 27.00 -3.13 17.29
N ASP A 880 26.22 -4.19 17.07
CA ASP A 880 25.75 -5.13 18.11
C ASP A 880 26.28 -6.56 17.94
N VAL A 881 27.50 -6.72 17.42
CA VAL A 881 28.12 -8.06 17.31
C VAL A 881 28.75 -8.46 18.65
N THR A 882 27.89 -8.69 19.64
CA THR A 882 28.27 -8.86 21.05
C THR A 882 27.83 -10.19 21.66
N THR A 883 26.90 -10.91 21.02
CA THR A 883 26.35 -12.16 21.55
C THR A 883 27.30 -13.33 21.26
N PRO A 884 27.84 -14.05 22.26
CA PRO A 884 28.75 -15.18 22.01
C PRO A 884 28.04 -16.32 21.25
N VAL A 885 28.71 -16.88 20.26
CA VAL A 885 28.24 -18.09 19.55
C VAL A 885 28.82 -19.34 20.22
N SER A 886 27.93 -20.25 20.62
CA SER A 886 28.31 -21.50 21.27
C SER A 886 28.78 -22.53 20.23
N GLY A 887 30.10 -22.66 20.08
CA GLY A 887 30.72 -23.63 19.16
C GLY A 887 31.20 -23.00 17.85
N THR A 888 31.29 -23.81 16.80
CA THR A 888 31.79 -23.40 15.47
C THR A 888 30.69 -23.36 14.41
N THR A 889 29.42 -23.54 14.80
CA THR A 889 28.30 -23.56 13.86
C THR A 889 27.16 -22.70 14.40
N ILE A 890 26.50 -21.95 13.52
CA ILE A 890 25.30 -21.18 13.83
C ILE A 890 24.29 -21.28 12.67
N PRO A 891 23.00 -21.59 12.91
CA PRO A 891 22.01 -21.59 11.85
C PRO A 891 21.70 -20.15 11.40
N MET A 892 21.55 -19.93 10.10
CA MET A 892 21.10 -18.65 9.55
C MET A 892 19.67 -18.34 10.08
N PRO A 893 19.43 -17.20 10.75
CA PRO A 893 18.09 -16.83 11.21
C PRO A 893 17.22 -16.32 10.06
N ALA A 894 15.92 -16.09 10.34
CA ALA A 894 14.97 -15.49 9.39
C ALA A 894 15.16 -13.97 9.18
N ALA A 895 16.10 -13.36 9.90
CA ALA A 895 16.49 -11.95 9.78
C ALA A 895 17.98 -11.85 9.42
N ASP A 896 18.43 -10.68 8.99
CA ASP A 896 19.84 -10.45 8.70
C ASP A 896 20.73 -10.78 9.92
N LEU A 897 21.90 -11.38 9.66
CA LEU A 897 22.82 -11.88 10.68
C LEU A 897 24.18 -11.20 10.52
N TRP A 898 24.71 -10.62 11.60
CA TRP A 898 26.08 -10.10 11.64
C TRP A 898 26.96 -11.05 12.44
N LEU A 899 28.14 -11.39 11.90
CA LEU A 899 29.12 -12.26 12.56
C LEU A 899 30.49 -11.59 12.66
N SER A 900 31.20 -11.84 13.77
CA SER A 900 32.60 -11.45 13.97
C SER A 900 33.36 -12.45 14.84
N ALA A 901 34.69 -12.32 14.87
CA ALA A 901 35.59 -13.10 15.71
C ALA A 901 36.42 -12.15 16.59
N ARG A 902 36.75 -12.56 17.82
CA ARG A 902 37.63 -11.78 18.72
C ARG A 902 38.95 -12.49 18.96
N PHE A 903 40.01 -11.69 19.09
CA PHE A 903 41.38 -12.14 19.30
C PHE A 903 42.08 -11.26 20.34
N THR A 904 42.87 -11.88 21.23
CA THR A 904 43.65 -11.21 22.27
C THR A 904 45.15 -11.37 22.01
N TYR A 905 45.91 -10.28 22.10
CA TYR A 905 47.37 -10.31 21.95
C TYR A 905 48.08 -11.05 23.11
N VAL A 906 49.10 -11.86 22.81
CA VAL A 906 49.91 -12.63 23.76
C VAL A 906 51.41 -12.41 23.48
N ALA A 907 52.14 -11.85 24.43
CA ALA A 907 53.57 -11.55 24.30
C ALA A 907 54.46 -12.80 24.44
N PRO A 908 55.58 -12.92 23.67
CA PRO A 908 56.50 -14.07 23.76
C PRO A 908 57.44 -14.03 25.00
N PRO A 909 57.91 -15.19 25.52
CA PRO A 909 58.79 -15.26 26.69
C PRO A 909 60.29 -15.02 26.37
N PRO A 910 61.10 -14.49 27.31
CA PRO A 910 62.53 -14.21 27.10
C PRO A 910 63.46 -15.45 27.29
N PRO A 911 64.65 -15.49 26.62
CA PRO A 911 65.57 -16.64 26.63
C PRO A 911 66.54 -16.72 27.86
N PRO A 912 67.15 -17.90 28.16
CA PRO A 912 67.95 -18.13 29.36
C PRO A 912 69.44 -17.69 29.27
N THR A 913 70.05 -17.44 30.42
CA THR A 913 71.36 -16.79 30.60
C THR A 913 72.50 -17.75 30.98
N VAL A 914 73.71 -17.58 30.41
CA VAL A 914 74.92 -18.43 30.59
C VAL A 914 75.91 -17.81 31.60
N TYR A 915 76.67 -18.61 32.37
CA TYR A 915 77.62 -18.17 33.40
C TYR A 915 79.04 -18.80 33.23
N HIS A 916 80.08 -18.11 33.70
CA HIS A 916 81.50 -18.51 33.71
C HIS A 916 82.17 -18.23 35.07
N THR A 917 83.36 -18.75 35.32
CA THR A 917 84.09 -18.68 36.61
C THR A 917 85.33 -17.79 36.54
N VAL A 918 85.49 -16.86 37.48
CA VAL A 918 86.72 -16.07 37.66
C VAL A 918 87.42 -16.47 38.96
N THR A 919 88.71 -16.81 38.90
CA THR A 919 89.51 -17.25 40.06
C THR A 919 90.52 -16.17 40.48
N LEU A 920 90.47 -15.77 41.75
CA LEU A 920 91.41 -14.83 42.39
C LEU A 920 92.44 -15.59 43.25
N PRO A 921 93.75 -15.31 43.09
CA PRO A 921 94.80 -16.04 43.79
C PRO A 921 95.00 -15.50 45.21
N ALA A 922 95.52 -16.34 46.10
CA ALA A 922 96.04 -15.91 47.40
C ALA A 922 97.55 -15.63 47.25
N VAL A 923 97.98 -14.41 47.59
CA VAL A 923 99.39 -13.97 47.46
C VAL A 923 99.88 -13.39 48.77
N GLU A 924 101.17 -13.58 49.07
CA GLU A 924 101.81 -13.06 50.28
C GLU A 924 102.16 -11.57 50.11
N GLY A 925 101.84 -10.73 51.09
CA GLY A 925 102.10 -9.29 51.07
C GLY A 925 100.98 -8.41 50.50
N ALA A 926 99.84 -8.99 50.11
CA ALA A 926 98.65 -8.24 49.70
C ALA A 926 97.35 -9.02 49.93
N VAL A 927 96.24 -8.30 50.15
CA VAL A 927 94.89 -8.87 50.26
C VAL A 927 93.98 -8.39 49.14
N THR A 928 93.14 -9.28 48.63
CA THR A 928 92.12 -8.98 47.61
C THR A 928 90.71 -8.89 48.20
N ASN A 929 89.87 -8.05 47.61
CA ASN A 929 88.44 -7.95 47.91
C ASN A 929 87.62 -8.01 46.60
N PRO A 930 86.79 -9.04 46.36
CA PRO A 930 86.47 -10.13 47.27
C PRO A 930 87.68 -11.04 47.51
N ARG A 931 87.66 -11.81 48.61
CA ARG A 931 88.78 -12.64 49.06
C ARG A 931 89.25 -13.63 47.97
N PRO A 932 90.47 -14.17 48.03
CA PRO A 932 90.90 -15.22 47.11
C PRO A 932 89.89 -16.38 47.02
N GLY A 933 89.63 -16.86 45.80
CA GLY A 933 88.60 -17.88 45.52
C GLY A 933 87.98 -17.75 44.12
N SER A 934 87.07 -18.67 43.79
CA SER A 934 86.37 -18.73 42.50
C SER A 934 84.98 -18.11 42.55
N TYR A 935 84.62 -17.32 41.53
CA TYR A 935 83.40 -16.53 41.46
C TYR A 935 82.65 -16.75 40.15
N THR A 936 81.37 -17.10 40.24
CA THR A 936 80.51 -17.27 39.06
C THR A 936 79.96 -15.92 38.58
N ILE A 937 80.09 -15.65 37.28
CA ILE A 937 79.67 -14.41 36.63
C ILE A 937 78.94 -14.70 35.31
N GLU A 938 77.86 -13.97 35.05
CA GLU A 938 77.09 -14.08 33.82
C GLU A 938 77.97 -13.72 32.59
N ALA A 939 77.83 -14.47 31.50
CA ALA A 939 78.60 -14.29 30.28
C ALA A 939 78.48 -12.85 29.76
N GLY A 940 79.62 -12.20 29.54
CA GLY A 940 79.73 -10.82 29.08
C GLY A 940 79.75 -9.76 30.19
N ARG A 941 79.53 -10.12 31.46
CA ARG A 941 79.66 -9.18 32.59
C ARG A 941 81.12 -8.94 32.98
N THR A 942 81.33 -7.91 33.80
CA THR A 942 82.65 -7.49 34.29
C THR A 942 82.83 -7.94 35.73
N PHE A 943 83.91 -8.67 36.01
CA PHE A 943 84.28 -9.04 37.38
C PHE A 943 85.16 -7.93 37.98
N ARG A 944 84.84 -7.50 39.21
CA ARG A 944 85.51 -6.40 39.90
C ARG A 944 86.16 -6.91 41.19
N PHE A 945 87.41 -6.51 41.42
CA PHE A 945 88.07 -6.70 42.70
C PHE A 945 89.01 -5.54 43.05
N TYR A 946 89.47 -5.49 44.29
CA TYR A 946 90.42 -4.52 44.81
C TYR A 946 91.64 -5.25 45.37
N LEU A 947 92.81 -4.64 45.27
CA LEU A 947 94.07 -5.14 45.82
C LEU A 947 94.61 -4.11 46.82
N THR A 948 94.89 -4.54 48.04
CA THR A 948 95.50 -3.70 49.09
C THR A 948 96.80 -4.34 49.53
N LEU A 949 97.90 -3.60 49.46
CA LEU A 949 99.22 -4.06 49.90
C LEU A 949 99.32 -4.04 51.43
N ASP A 950 99.99 -5.03 51.99
CA ASP A 950 100.37 -5.01 53.41
C ASP A 950 101.42 -3.92 53.65
N THR A 951 101.42 -3.35 54.85
CA THR A 951 102.29 -2.23 55.23
C THR A 951 103.79 -2.51 55.03
N ALA A 952 104.21 -3.78 55.11
CA ALA A 952 105.60 -4.20 54.89
C ALA A 952 106.02 -4.25 53.40
N TYR A 953 105.06 -4.16 52.48
CA TYR A 953 105.21 -4.28 51.02
C TYR A 953 104.72 -3.02 50.28
N SER A 954 104.42 -1.92 50.98
CA SER A 954 103.81 -0.71 50.40
C SER A 954 104.61 -0.01 49.29
N GLU A 955 105.89 -0.33 49.11
CA GLU A 955 106.75 0.13 48.01
C GLU A 955 106.66 -0.76 46.76
N SER A 956 105.97 -1.91 46.85
CA SER A 956 105.72 -2.79 45.72
C SER A 956 104.87 -2.10 44.65
N GLN A 957 105.16 -2.39 43.38
CA GLN A 957 104.27 -2.07 42.26
C GLN A 957 103.65 -3.37 41.76
N PRO A 958 102.51 -3.81 42.32
CA PRO A 958 101.87 -5.06 41.92
C PRO A 958 101.45 -5.01 40.46
N VAL A 959 101.80 -6.06 39.72
CA VAL A 959 101.39 -6.29 38.33
C VAL A 959 100.30 -7.36 38.34
N VAL A 960 99.09 -6.97 37.95
CA VAL A 960 97.94 -7.87 37.91
C VAL A 960 97.71 -8.32 36.48
N THR A 961 97.78 -9.62 36.23
CA THR A 961 97.55 -10.23 34.92
C THR A 961 96.46 -11.30 34.96
N THR A 962 96.05 -11.81 33.80
CA THR A 962 95.14 -12.96 33.69
C THR A 962 95.75 -14.07 32.84
N ASP A 963 95.24 -15.29 32.94
CA ASP A 963 95.56 -16.43 32.06
C ASP A 963 95.22 -16.17 30.58
N ARG A 964 94.36 -15.18 30.32
CA ARG A 964 94.09 -14.63 28.97
C ARG A 964 95.18 -13.68 28.46
N GLY A 965 96.22 -13.41 29.25
CA GLY A 965 97.32 -12.51 28.90
C GLY A 965 96.98 -11.01 29.05
N GLU A 966 95.88 -10.67 29.70
CA GLU A 966 95.47 -9.29 29.93
C GLU A 966 96.24 -8.72 31.13
N THR A 967 96.74 -7.48 31.05
CA THR A 967 97.26 -6.76 32.22
C THR A 967 96.21 -5.78 32.71
N LEU A 968 95.78 -5.95 33.96
CA LEU A 968 94.75 -5.12 34.59
C LEU A 968 95.40 -3.97 35.35
N THR A 969 94.88 -2.76 35.16
CA THR A 969 95.29 -1.57 35.91
C THR A 969 94.18 -1.15 36.85
N ALA A 970 94.55 -0.73 38.06
CA ALA A 970 93.60 -0.19 39.02
C ALA A 970 92.94 1.07 38.45
N ARG A 971 91.61 1.09 38.43
CA ARG A 971 90.86 2.23 37.93
C ARG A 971 91.09 3.45 38.81
N SER A 972 91.47 4.57 38.21
CA SER A 972 91.85 5.81 38.90
C SER A 972 90.77 6.44 39.79
N SER A 973 89.49 6.12 39.58
CA SER A 973 88.38 6.66 40.37
C SER A 973 88.23 6.05 41.76
N ASP A 974 88.55 4.76 41.91
CA ASP A 974 88.21 3.98 43.11
C ASP A 974 89.18 2.82 43.41
N GLY A 975 90.25 2.66 42.64
CA GLY A 975 91.25 1.60 42.84
C GLY A 975 90.79 0.20 42.42
N ALA A 976 89.64 0.08 41.75
CA ALA A 976 89.09 -1.20 41.34
C ALA A 976 89.81 -1.77 40.11
N TYR A 977 90.19 -3.05 40.16
CA TYR A 977 90.58 -3.83 38.99
C TYR A 977 89.33 -4.41 38.33
N LEU A 978 89.20 -4.21 37.01
CA LEU A 978 88.02 -4.59 36.24
C LEU A 978 88.39 -5.59 35.15
N LEU A 979 88.01 -6.84 35.33
CA LEU A 979 88.07 -7.87 34.30
C LEU A 979 86.80 -7.81 33.45
N LYS A 980 86.87 -7.13 32.30
CA LYS A 980 85.70 -6.91 31.44
C LYS A 980 85.43 -8.13 30.55
N ASN A 981 84.16 -8.28 30.15
CA ASN A 981 83.71 -9.23 29.14
C ASN A 981 84.15 -10.68 29.41
N VAL A 982 83.69 -11.24 30.54
CA VAL A 982 83.97 -12.64 30.90
C VAL A 982 83.08 -13.56 30.06
N LEU A 983 83.64 -14.14 29.00
CA LEU A 983 82.95 -15.03 28.04
C LEU A 983 83.42 -16.51 28.15
N GLY A 984 84.25 -16.79 29.16
CA GLY A 984 84.86 -18.08 29.48
C GLY A 984 85.45 -17.99 30.89
N ASP A 985 85.91 -19.11 31.45
CA ASP A 985 86.57 -19.10 32.77
C ASP A 985 87.91 -18.35 32.69
N VAL A 986 88.27 -17.61 33.75
CA VAL A 986 89.47 -16.74 33.78
C VAL A 986 90.18 -16.82 35.13
N GLU A 987 91.48 -17.03 35.11
CA GLU A 987 92.34 -16.99 36.30
C GLU A 987 93.15 -15.67 36.35
N ILE A 988 93.24 -15.05 37.52
CA ILE A 988 93.99 -13.81 37.77
C ILE A 988 95.32 -14.15 38.45
N TYR A 989 96.40 -13.46 38.09
CA TYR A 989 97.71 -13.54 38.73
C TYR A 989 98.13 -12.17 39.28
N ILE A 990 98.83 -12.14 40.41
CA ILE A 990 99.29 -10.92 41.08
C ILE A 990 100.77 -11.09 41.42
N ASP A 991 101.62 -10.38 40.67
CA ASP A 991 103.09 -10.43 40.80
C ASP A 991 103.65 -9.06 41.22
N GLY A 992 104.96 -8.97 41.45
CA GLY A 992 105.65 -7.69 41.71
C GLY A 992 105.58 -7.19 43.15
N LEU A 993 105.34 -8.08 44.11
CA LEU A 993 105.32 -7.79 45.55
C LEU A 993 106.72 -8.03 46.17
N TYR A 994 107.35 -6.96 46.67
CA TYR A 994 108.65 -6.96 47.35
C TYR A 994 108.59 -6.22 48.70
N PRO A 995 109.32 -6.68 49.75
CA PRO A 995 109.41 -5.96 51.02
C PRO A 995 110.11 -4.60 50.89
N ASN A 996 109.65 -3.58 51.63
CA ASN A 996 110.18 -2.20 51.59
C ASN A 996 111.65 -2.11 52.05
N LEU A 997 112.45 -1.23 51.41
CA LEU A 997 113.87 -1.01 51.75
C LEU A 997 114.07 0.29 52.56
N PRO A 998 114.94 0.32 53.61
CA PRO A 998 115.04 1.48 54.51
C PRO A 998 115.95 2.64 54.03
N VAL A 999 115.56 3.87 54.46
CA VAL A 999 116.27 5.17 54.65
C VAL A 999 116.61 6.07 53.43
N ALA A 1000 116.68 7.42 53.47
CA ALA A 1000 116.43 8.53 54.44
C ALA A 1000 116.38 9.88 53.67
N ASN A 1001 115.70 10.93 54.21
CA ASN A 1001 116.11 12.35 54.08
C ASN A 1001 115.31 13.31 54.99
N GLU A 1002 115.99 14.38 55.43
CA GLU A 1002 115.88 15.20 56.64
C GLU A 1002 115.18 16.57 56.45
N SER A 1003 114.83 17.27 57.56
CA SER A 1003 114.12 18.57 57.58
C SER A 1003 115.08 19.78 57.53
N ILE A 1004 114.76 20.81 56.73
CA ILE A 1004 115.57 22.05 56.59
C ILE A 1004 115.31 23.00 57.78
N THR A 1005 116.39 23.48 58.40
CA THR A 1005 116.43 24.24 59.67
C THR A 1005 116.05 25.73 59.52
N ASP A 1006 115.53 26.28 60.63
CA ASP A 1006 114.98 27.63 60.83
C ASP A 1006 115.97 28.79 60.51
N PRO A 1007 115.56 29.81 59.72
CA PRO A 1007 116.40 30.94 59.31
C PRO A 1007 116.89 31.88 60.43
N HIS A 1008 116.40 31.78 61.68
CA HIS A 1008 116.80 32.65 62.79
C HIS A 1008 117.84 32.06 63.77
N ALA A 1009 118.37 30.86 63.51
CA ALA A 1009 119.39 30.25 64.37
C ALA A 1009 120.78 30.90 64.13
N ALA A 1010 121.33 31.54 65.17
CA ALA A 1010 122.67 32.09 65.23
C ALA A 1010 123.73 30.97 65.22
N ASP A 1011 124.04 30.46 64.03
CA ASP A 1011 125.15 29.54 63.78
C ASP A 1011 126.07 30.17 62.73
N ARG A 1012 127.34 30.32 63.08
CA ARG A 1012 128.41 30.93 62.26
C ARG A 1012 128.95 29.93 61.22
N SER A 1013 128.09 29.12 60.60
CA SER A 1013 128.49 28.16 59.56
C SER A 1013 128.69 28.86 58.21
N ALA A 1014 129.76 28.48 57.52
CA ALA A 1014 130.24 29.10 56.29
C ALA A 1014 129.47 28.69 55.02
N LEU A 1015 128.27 28.07 55.14
CA LEU A 1015 127.50 27.55 54.00
C LEU A 1015 126.31 28.46 53.64
N PRO A 1016 125.87 28.48 52.36
CA PRO A 1016 124.68 29.22 51.92
C PRO A 1016 123.42 28.74 52.64
N ARG A 1017 122.63 29.68 53.17
CA ARG A 1017 121.30 29.37 53.72
C ARG A 1017 120.22 29.71 52.70
N ILE A 1018 119.29 28.78 52.48
CA ILE A 1018 118.22 28.91 51.48
C ILE A 1018 116.87 28.68 52.18
N TRP A 1019 115.98 29.65 52.09
CA TRP A 1019 114.60 29.55 52.55
C TRP A 1019 113.66 30.29 51.61
N THR A 1020 112.36 30.15 51.82
CA THR A 1020 111.34 30.86 51.06
C THR A 1020 110.52 31.77 51.96
N GLU A 1021 110.15 32.92 51.40
CA GLU A 1021 109.17 33.86 51.94
C GLU A 1021 108.03 33.99 50.90
N PRO A 1022 106.86 34.56 51.26
CA PRO A 1022 105.79 34.85 50.31
C PRO A 1022 106.32 35.46 49.00
N SER A 1023 106.10 34.74 47.90
CA SER A 1023 106.55 35.12 46.55
C SER A 1023 108.06 35.33 46.38
N ALA A 1024 108.91 34.86 47.29
CA ALA A 1024 110.35 35.09 47.23
C ALA A 1024 111.20 33.90 47.67
N LEU A 1025 112.28 33.64 46.94
CA LEU A 1025 113.39 32.80 47.39
C LEU A 1025 114.47 33.69 48.03
N CYS A 1026 114.90 33.31 49.22
CA CYS A 1026 115.90 34.03 49.99
C CYS A 1026 117.16 33.16 50.11
N ILE A 1027 118.30 33.71 49.68
CA ILE A 1027 119.61 33.04 49.74
C ILE A 1027 120.58 33.94 50.48
N LEU A 1028 120.96 33.57 51.69
CA LEU A 1028 121.99 34.29 52.46
C LEU A 1028 123.36 33.64 52.21
N LEU A 1029 124.27 34.39 51.61
CA LEU A 1029 125.68 34.00 51.51
C LEU A 1029 126.45 34.67 52.66
N PRO A 1030 126.96 33.92 53.64
CA PRO A 1030 127.71 34.51 54.76
C PRO A 1030 129.02 35.16 54.29
N ASP A 1031 129.43 36.23 54.99
CA ASP A 1031 130.70 36.92 54.70
C ASP A 1031 131.88 35.94 54.79
N GLY A 1032 132.69 35.89 53.73
CA GLY A 1032 133.79 34.93 53.60
C GLY A 1032 133.48 33.66 52.78
N PHE A 1033 132.22 33.39 52.39
CA PHE A 1033 131.88 32.24 51.52
C PHE A 1033 132.63 32.25 50.18
N LEU A 1034 132.95 33.43 49.67
CA LEU A 1034 133.69 33.61 48.41
C LEU A 1034 135.19 33.89 48.64
N ALA A 1035 135.70 33.81 49.88
CA ALA A 1035 137.11 34.08 50.15
C ALA A 1035 138.00 33.01 49.50
N GLY A 1036 138.96 33.44 48.67
CA GLY A 1036 139.86 32.56 47.93
C GLY A 1036 139.31 32.03 46.60
N VAL A 1037 138.08 32.39 46.22
CA VAL A 1037 137.45 32.00 44.94
C VAL A 1037 137.07 33.25 44.16
N ASN A 1038 137.40 33.32 42.87
CA ASN A 1038 137.13 34.51 42.07
C ASN A 1038 135.60 34.71 41.94
N ALA A 1039 135.04 35.68 42.66
CA ALA A 1039 133.59 35.87 42.84
C ALA A 1039 132.78 36.03 41.53
N SER A 1040 133.45 36.26 40.41
CA SER A 1040 132.85 36.27 39.07
C SER A 1040 132.54 34.88 38.49
N ALA A 1041 132.99 33.78 39.12
CA ALA A 1041 133.00 32.43 38.53
C ALA A 1041 131.93 31.45 39.02
N ILE A 1042 131.17 31.73 40.10
CA ILE A 1042 130.11 30.84 40.61
C ILE A 1042 128.74 31.51 40.39
N PRO A 1043 128.02 31.20 39.30
CA PRO A 1043 126.65 31.65 39.12
C PRO A 1043 125.70 30.86 40.02
N ILE A 1044 124.82 31.55 40.73
CA ILE A 1044 123.64 30.94 41.35
C ILE A 1044 122.60 30.75 40.28
N ARG A 1045 122.13 29.52 40.10
CA ARG A 1045 121.09 29.15 39.12
C ARG A 1045 119.84 28.70 39.84
N ILE A 1046 118.71 29.23 39.41
CA ILE A 1046 117.39 28.78 39.86
C ILE A 1046 116.74 28.13 38.66
N LEU A 1047 116.35 26.87 38.79
CA LEU A 1047 115.65 26.13 37.75
C LEU A 1047 114.26 25.76 38.22
N SER A 1048 113.28 25.75 37.32
CA SER A 1048 112.00 25.09 37.58
C SER A 1048 112.20 23.57 37.57
N LEU A 1049 111.23 22.83 38.11
CA LEU A 1049 111.32 21.38 38.22
C LEU A 1049 111.43 20.66 36.86
N ASP A 1050 110.94 21.27 35.78
CA ASP A 1050 111.11 20.79 34.39
C ASP A 1050 112.51 21.09 33.80
N GLY A 1051 113.42 21.64 34.61
CA GLY A 1051 114.81 21.89 34.25
C GLY A 1051 115.07 23.18 33.49
N ARG A 1052 114.06 24.06 33.32
CA ARG A 1052 114.28 25.38 32.71
C ARG A 1052 114.97 26.32 33.67
N LEU A 1053 115.94 27.09 33.18
CA LEU A 1053 116.58 28.15 33.96
C LEU A 1053 115.59 29.32 34.16
N VAL A 1054 115.26 29.60 35.42
CA VAL A 1054 114.33 30.64 35.85
C VAL A 1054 115.06 31.94 36.16
N ASP A 1055 116.21 31.87 36.83
CA ASP A 1055 117.06 33.03 37.07
C ASP A 1055 118.53 32.59 37.23
N ILE A 1056 119.46 33.49 36.90
CA ILE A 1056 120.89 33.31 37.08
C ILE A 1056 121.56 34.62 37.47
N PHE A 1057 122.33 34.58 38.55
CA PHE A 1057 123.03 35.76 39.04
C PHE A 1057 124.35 35.42 39.70
N LYS A 1058 125.25 36.40 39.74
CA LYS A 1058 126.55 36.26 40.40
C LYS A 1058 126.35 36.22 41.91
N ALA A 1059 127.05 35.30 42.58
CA ALA A 1059 127.07 35.22 44.03
C ALA A 1059 127.66 36.52 44.63
N ALA A 1060 126.88 37.23 45.46
CA ALA A 1060 127.32 38.40 46.21
C ALA A 1060 127.15 38.12 47.72
N PRO A 1061 128.14 38.43 48.58
CA PRO A 1061 127.99 38.29 50.03
C PRO A 1061 126.76 39.05 50.56
N GLY A 1062 126.10 38.49 51.57
CA GLY A 1062 124.84 39.01 52.10
C GLY A 1062 123.59 38.34 51.53
N LEU A 1063 122.43 38.91 51.86
CA LEU A 1063 121.12 38.34 51.50
C LEU A 1063 120.78 38.66 50.04
N ASN A 1064 120.63 37.61 49.23
CA ASN A 1064 120.18 37.67 47.86
C ASN A 1064 118.73 37.21 47.79
N ARG A 1065 117.81 38.13 47.50
CA ARG A 1065 116.37 37.84 47.44
C ARG A 1065 115.86 37.87 46.01
N ARG A 1066 115.15 36.83 45.58
CA ARG A 1066 114.57 36.69 44.24
C ARG A 1066 113.07 36.49 44.33
N GLN A 1067 112.33 37.43 43.74
CA GLN A 1067 110.88 37.29 43.62
C GLN A 1067 110.58 36.19 42.59
N LEU A 1068 109.84 35.17 43.02
CA LEU A 1068 109.48 34.02 42.20
C LEU A 1068 108.00 33.67 42.42
N PRO A 1069 107.29 33.23 41.36
CA PRO A 1069 105.95 32.67 41.52
C PRO A 1069 105.90 31.48 42.48
N THR A 1070 104.71 31.14 42.96
CA THR A 1070 104.50 29.87 43.68
C THR A 1070 104.89 28.69 42.79
N GLY A 1071 105.79 27.84 43.26
CA GLY A 1071 106.32 26.74 42.47
C GLY A 1071 107.42 25.96 43.18
N VAL A 1072 107.80 24.82 42.61
CA VAL A 1072 108.94 24.02 43.06
C VAL A 1072 110.14 24.33 42.18
N TYR A 1073 111.24 24.69 42.82
CA TYR A 1073 112.48 25.10 42.16
C TYR A 1073 113.65 24.25 42.63
N ILE A 1074 114.64 24.08 41.75
CA ILE A 1074 115.95 23.56 42.07
C ILE A 1074 116.92 24.74 42.12
N VAL A 1075 117.53 24.96 43.28
CA VAL A 1075 118.50 26.03 43.51
C VAL A 1075 119.89 25.42 43.49
N TRP A 1076 120.74 25.97 42.63
CA TRP A 1076 122.11 25.52 42.41
C TRP A 1076 123.09 26.63 42.78
N ILE A 1077 123.93 26.39 43.79
CA ILE A 1077 124.96 27.33 44.29
C ILE A 1077 126.28 26.56 44.34
N GLY A 1078 127.12 26.71 43.31
CA GLY A 1078 128.28 25.83 43.15
C GLY A 1078 127.84 24.36 43.08
N ASP A 1079 128.39 23.53 43.96
CA ASP A 1079 128.05 22.10 44.05
C ASP A 1079 126.79 21.81 44.89
N ILE A 1080 126.21 22.83 45.52
CA ILE A 1080 125.04 22.67 46.39
C ILE A 1080 123.77 22.73 45.54
N VAL A 1081 123.05 21.60 45.48
CA VAL A 1081 121.72 21.49 44.85
C VAL A 1081 120.68 21.35 45.96
N ARG A 1082 119.61 22.16 45.92
CA ARG A 1082 118.46 22.01 46.82
C ARG A 1082 117.16 22.11 46.05
N LYS A 1083 116.22 21.20 46.33
CA LYS A 1083 114.82 21.32 45.89
C LYS A 1083 114.07 22.14 46.93
N VAL A 1084 113.48 23.25 46.51
CA VAL A 1084 112.83 24.24 47.36
C VAL A 1084 111.45 24.54 46.82
N VAL A 1085 110.47 24.75 47.71
CA VAL A 1085 109.10 25.13 47.32
C VAL A 1085 108.85 26.59 47.73
N VAL A 1086 108.63 27.47 46.75
CA VAL A 1086 108.19 28.85 46.98
C VAL A 1086 106.66 28.85 46.96
N ARG A 1087 106.04 29.47 47.97
CA ARG A 1087 104.59 29.65 48.05
C ARG A 1087 104.29 31.14 48.25
N ASN A 1088 103.17 31.60 47.71
CA ASN A 1088 102.62 32.93 47.98
C ASN A 1088 102.19 33.05 49.43
#